data_AF-A0A537HPA6-F1
#
_entry.id   AF-A0A537HPA6-F1
#
_cell.length_a   1.000
_cell.length_b   1.000
_cell.length_c   1.000
_cell.angle_alpha   90.00
_cell.angle_beta   90.00
_cell.angle_gamma   90.00
#
_symmetry.space_group_name_H-M   'P 1'
#
loop_
_entity.id
_entity.type
_entity.pdbx_description
1 polymer ?
#
loop_
_entity_poly.entity_id
_entity_poly.type
_entity_poly.pdbx_seq_one_letter_code
_entity_poly.pdbx_strand_id
1 'polypeptide(L)'
;SITFPLDPEVVDEFSKLVENIVVVEEKGPIIEDQIKTILTDLVQDGKIKKEPSVWGKIFPKDADGFPEESGLTPSMVIERLGGLILEIGDPCAKYDEKKIHSELDLLTEIKAYGVLVPPRSPGFCAGCPHRETLSTVHSMRDQPEHKDIFAHGDIGCYSMSFLPPFGEMHNLTAMSLGGAAGSGMDPFVTNKQYALMGDSTFFWRGMTAISNSIKEGQDILYIILENKNTAMTGHQPTPESGHNIMGDKTTAQDIESIVRAMGQDQIYVRKMPPSNREKYMKELDKAFSMPGTKVVIADKECGITFHKRKRAERNKIIDKQGYIPRETFINISQEVCENCRECTKNTGCPGLTIIDTDYGEKIGIDQSTCVSDTYCTKIMACPSFEKVIVTRSKPPIPRVKKISLDNIPAPTRHEFSDTWSAFISGVGGMGVGVLSSTLARAGTKEGYTVKFNDKKGLAIRNGAVSAHINYAKGSAKISTIVPNGKADLLLGLDMLEAERSLVYASRARTTAVVNSSVIPTIPMLAGMMNYPADVEDNIRKHTNSDEYLSGRIGEISELFYGNKLFTNIILLGMAFQRGLIPVSEKNLLEAIMETVSPSQRARNAEAFELGRKFAAEPEYLEFKNIVADNKILRLFGAKESYIELLARKSDTIAHSYWMWWKGEHTAEEYRTMVEYTVAKMNLDEETNRNLARRVYDMIMWGGLDYARKYVDRVLEVFAVDQPEKNYAATKAAILNLAKVSLIKDEIYTPLLLTDDEKLERDKVRYNIDEENGDRITYEHINRPEFEVFGRQLRFNLPQWLAHNWLMNIFKHAKFTRGILTRWGWHKKELGFRDWYSDQVIGFFLQTAPTNYELALRALRVINDPYRPNEFAVTGFREVIYPKMDKARKDFEQLIGSSPPLPEIPVLVS
;
A
#
# COMPACT_ATOMS: atom_id res chain seq x y z
N SER A 1 -11.29 1.43 38.20
CA SER A 1 -10.21 2.07 38.96
C SER A 1 -9.43 0.97 39.64
N ILE A 2 -8.10 0.95 39.52
CA ILE A 2 -7.26 0.12 40.39
C ILE A 2 -6.95 1.02 41.60
N THR A 3 -7.33 0.59 42.80
CA THR A 3 -6.93 1.26 44.04
C THR A 3 -5.45 0.99 44.26
N PHE A 4 -4.64 2.05 44.28
CA PHE A 4 -3.24 2.01 44.69
C PHE A 4 -3.07 3.00 45.86
N PRO A 5 -2.69 2.55 47.06
CA PRO A 5 -2.42 1.15 47.44
C PRO A 5 -3.71 0.28 47.52
N LEU A 6 -3.53 -1.05 47.55
CA LEU A 6 -4.58 -2.03 47.83
C LEU A 6 -5.02 -2.00 49.29
N ASP A 7 -6.27 -2.41 49.54
CA ASP A 7 -6.85 -2.52 50.88
C ASP A 7 -6.43 -3.85 51.56
N PRO A 8 -5.61 -3.82 52.63
CA PRO A 8 -5.16 -5.03 53.30
C PRO A 8 -6.28 -5.83 53.97
N GLU A 9 -7.38 -5.18 54.39
CA GLU A 9 -8.50 -5.87 55.05
C GLU A 9 -9.21 -6.83 54.09
N VAL A 10 -9.38 -6.41 52.83
CA VAL A 10 -9.97 -7.26 51.77
C VAL A 10 -9.08 -8.47 51.49
N VAL A 11 -7.76 -8.28 51.46
CA VAL A 11 -6.80 -9.39 51.25
C VAL A 11 -6.81 -10.34 52.45
N ASP A 12 -6.87 -9.83 53.68
CA ASP A 12 -6.99 -10.64 54.91
C ASP A 12 -8.26 -11.51 54.89
N GLU A 13 -9.42 -10.91 54.61
CA GLU A 13 -10.69 -11.65 54.51
C GLU A 13 -10.65 -12.70 53.41
N PHE A 14 -10.15 -12.35 52.22
CA PHE A 14 -10.10 -13.28 51.08
C PHE A 14 -9.11 -14.43 51.30
N SER A 15 -7.94 -14.15 51.88
CA SER A 15 -6.88 -15.14 52.13
C SER A 15 -7.30 -16.28 53.06
N LYS A 16 -8.27 -16.02 53.95
CA LYS A 16 -8.80 -17.04 54.88
C LYS A 16 -9.75 -18.04 54.19
N LEU A 17 -10.21 -17.73 52.98
CA LEU A 17 -11.22 -18.52 52.26
C LEU A 17 -10.63 -19.42 51.17
N VAL A 18 -9.38 -19.21 50.76
CA VAL A 18 -8.78 -19.86 49.60
C VAL A 18 -7.35 -20.32 49.87
N GLU A 19 -6.94 -21.41 49.20
CA GLU A 19 -5.55 -21.87 49.22
C GLU A 19 -4.71 -21.26 48.10
N ASN A 20 -5.36 -20.79 47.03
CA ASN A 20 -4.75 -20.23 45.85
C ASN A 20 -5.42 -18.90 45.49
N ILE A 21 -4.60 -17.87 45.24
CA ILE A 21 -5.01 -16.56 44.76
C ILE A 21 -4.43 -16.38 43.36
N VAL A 22 -5.26 -16.08 42.38
CA VAL A 22 -4.81 -15.80 41.01
C VAL A 22 -4.97 -14.32 40.71
N VAL A 23 -3.87 -13.65 40.38
CA VAL A 23 -3.82 -12.23 40.03
C VAL A 23 -3.75 -12.09 38.52
N VAL A 24 -4.82 -11.57 37.93
CA VAL A 24 -4.89 -11.26 36.50
C VAL A 24 -4.68 -9.77 36.31
N GLU A 25 -3.47 -9.37 35.96
CA GLU A 25 -3.13 -7.96 35.69
C GLU A 25 -2.32 -7.78 34.40
N GLU A 26 -2.53 -6.64 33.74
CA GLU A 26 -1.77 -6.23 32.55
C GLU A 26 -0.48 -5.51 32.96
N LYS A 27 0.60 -5.73 32.20
CA LYS A 27 1.94 -5.17 32.43
C LYS A 27 2.62 -5.72 33.68
N GLY A 28 3.53 -4.98 34.31
CA GLY A 28 4.28 -5.45 35.48
C GLY A 28 3.40 -5.77 36.71
N PRO A 29 3.92 -6.53 37.69
CA PRO A 29 3.19 -7.07 38.84
C PRO A 29 2.88 -6.03 39.94
N ILE A 30 2.07 -5.01 39.66
CA ILE A 30 1.78 -3.96 40.66
C ILE A 30 0.82 -4.46 41.74
N ILE A 31 -0.22 -5.21 41.35
CA ILE A 31 -1.22 -5.76 42.28
C ILE A 31 -0.66 -7.02 42.95
N GLU A 32 -0.03 -7.90 42.18
CA GLU A 32 0.56 -9.15 42.66
C GLU A 32 1.60 -8.91 43.75
N ASP A 33 2.54 -7.99 43.55
CA ASP A 33 3.58 -7.69 44.53
C ASP A 33 2.99 -7.12 45.83
N GLN A 34 1.95 -6.29 45.71
CA GLN A 34 1.25 -5.77 46.89
C GLN A 34 0.52 -6.88 47.65
N ILE A 35 -0.16 -7.80 46.97
CA ILE A 35 -0.84 -8.93 47.62
C ILE A 35 0.18 -9.80 48.36
N LYS A 36 1.29 -10.18 47.71
CA LYS A 36 2.37 -10.96 48.34
C LYS A 36 2.94 -10.25 49.57
N THR A 37 3.17 -8.94 49.46
CA THR A 37 3.65 -8.12 50.59
C THR A 37 2.65 -8.14 51.75
N ILE A 38 1.36 -7.90 51.48
CA ILE A 38 0.30 -7.90 52.50
C ILE A 38 0.17 -9.29 53.15
N LEU A 39 0.19 -10.37 52.38
CA LEU A 39 0.11 -11.73 52.92
C LEU A 39 1.31 -12.05 53.82
N THR A 40 2.51 -11.62 53.42
CA THR A 40 3.72 -11.75 54.25
C THR A 40 3.53 -11.02 55.59
N ASP A 41 3.03 -9.79 55.58
CA ASP A 41 2.75 -9.01 56.79
C ASP A 41 1.68 -9.68 57.66
N LEU A 42 0.59 -10.21 57.07
CA LEU A 42 -0.48 -10.89 57.80
C LEU A 42 -0.01 -12.20 58.47
N VAL A 43 0.92 -12.94 57.85
CA VAL A 43 1.57 -14.10 58.46
C VAL A 43 2.45 -13.64 59.63
N GLN A 44 3.24 -12.59 59.44
CA GLN A 44 4.11 -12.03 60.48
C GLN A 44 3.31 -11.53 61.70
N ASP A 45 2.15 -10.93 61.46
CA ASP A 45 1.21 -10.48 62.50
C ASP A 45 0.43 -11.63 63.16
N GLY A 46 0.56 -12.87 62.67
CA GLY A 46 -0.15 -14.04 63.17
C GLY A 46 -1.66 -14.06 62.86
N LYS A 47 -2.12 -13.20 61.93
CA LYS A 47 -3.53 -13.14 61.50
C LYS A 47 -3.92 -14.33 60.63
N ILE A 48 -2.98 -14.86 59.86
CA ILE A 48 -3.12 -16.09 59.08
C ILE A 48 -1.96 -17.05 59.38
N LYS A 49 -2.22 -18.37 59.36
CA LYS A 49 -1.21 -19.39 59.73
C LYS A 49 -0.27 -19.76 58.59
N LYS A 50 -0.75 -19.64 57.35
CA LYS A 50 -0.05 -20.03 56.13
C LYS A 50 -0.48 -19.08 55.02
N GLU A 51 0.47 -18.61 54.25
CA GLU A 51 0.22 -17.82 53.05
C GLU A 51 -0.44 -18.71 51.96
N PRO A 52 -1.58 -18.27 51.38
CA PRO A 52 -2.11 -18.87 50.16
C PRO A 52 -1.12 -18.70 49.00
N SER A 53 -1.04 -19.67 48.09
CA SER A 53 -0.19 -19.52 46.91
C SER A 53 -0.73 -18.40 46.00
N VAL A 54 0.12 -17.44 45.65
CA VAL A 54 -0.23 -16.33 44.73
C VAL A 54 0.35 -16.60 43.35
N TRP A 55 -0.53 -16.74 42.36
CA TRP A 55 -0.17 -17.00 40.97
C TRP A 55 -0.52 -15.80 40.10
N GLY A 56 0.40 -15.34 39.26
CA GLY A 56 0.16 -14.20 38.38
C GLY A 56 1.15 -14.18 37.23
N LYS A 57 2.30 -13.53 37.40
CA LYS A 57 3.40 -13.52 36.41
C LYS A 57 4.11 -14.86 36.30
N ILE A 58 4.19 -15.58 37.42
CA ILE A 58 4.80 -16.91 37.49
C ILE A 58 3.76 -17.89 38.03
N PHE A 59 3.65 -19.03 37.36
CA PHE A 59 2.76 -20.15 37.69
C PHE A 59 3.57 -21.32 38.30
N PRO A 60 2.92 -22.40 38.78
CA PRO A 60 3.62 -23.54 39.37
C PRO A 60 4.74 -24.07 38.47
N LYS A 61 5.80 -24.62 39.09
CA LYS A 61 6.99 -25.16 38.41
C LYS A 61 7.71 -24.15 37.50
N ASP A 62 7.71 -22.88 37.90
CA ASP A 62 8.34 -21.77 37.17
C ASP A 62 7.81 -21.59 35.74
N ALA A 63 6.55 -21.96 35.49
CA ALA A 63 5.91 -21.75 34.21
C ALA A 63 5.51 -20.27 34.02
N ASP A 64 5.55 -19.80 32.77
CA ASP A 64 5.11 -18.46 32.41
C ASP A 64 3.61 -18.27 32.71
N GLY A 65 3.30 -17.26 33.51
CA GLY A 65 1.93 -16.84 33.81
C GLY A 65 1.41 -15.79 32.82
N PHE A 66 0.77 -14.75 33.35
CA PHE A 66 0.31 -13.61 32.57
C PHE A 66 1.49 -12.71 32.19
N PRO A 67 1.61 -12.27 30.92
CA PRO A 67 2.78 -11.53 30.47
C PRO A 67 2.92 -10.15 31.13
N GLU A 68 4.16 -9.71 31.29
CA GLU A 68 4.51 -8.35 31.74
C GLU A 68 4.56 -7.34 30.59
N GLU A 69 4.57 -7.82 29.36
CA GLU A 69 4.58 -7.01 28.15
C GLU A 69 3.24 -7.15 27.39
N SER A 70 2.90 -6.14 26.61
CA SER A 70 1.64 -6.07 25.84
C SER A 70 0.37 -6.05 26.71
N GLY A 71 -0.79 -6.31 26.10
CA GLY A 71 -2.10 -6.35 26.78
C GLY A 71 -2.64 -7.77 26.86
N LEU A 72 -3.63 -7.99 27.73
CA LEU A 72 -4.28 -9.29 27.89
C LEU A 72 -5.42 -9.45 26.87
N THR A 73 -5.52 -10.65 26.29
CA THR A 73 -6.65 -11.03 25.43
C THR A 73 -7.48 -12.13 26.09
N PRO A 74 -8.77 -12.28 25.74
CA PRO A 74 -9.60 -13.37 26.26
C PRO A 74 -8.96 -14.73 26.06
N SER A 75 -8.36 -14.98 24.90
CA SER A 75 -7.70 -16.25 24.58
C SER A 75 -6.45 -16.50 25.40
N MET A 76 -5.65 -15.47 25.67
CA MET A 76 -4.49 -15.60 26.57
C MET A 76 -4.95 -15.91 28.00
N VAL A 77 -6.03 -15.28 28.47
CA VAL A 77 -6.59 -15.58 29.79
C VAL A 77 -7.14 -16.99 29.85
N ILE A 78 -7.88 -17.44 28.82
CA ILE A 78 -8.40 -18.80 28.71
C ILE A 78 -7.25 -19.82 28.71
N GLU A 79 -6.19 -19.57 27.95
CA GLU A 79 -5.03 -20.46 27.87
C GLU A 79 -4.32 -20.60 29.22
N ARG A 80 -3.93 -19.46 29.81
CA ARG A 80 -3.16 -19.43 31.05
C ARG A 80 -3.99 -19.94 32.23
N LEU A 81 -5.20 -19.41 32.40
CA LEU A 81 -6.06 -19.81 33.50
C LEU A 81 -6.59 -21.24 33.35
N GLY A 82 -6.93 -21.67 32.13
CA GLY A 82 -7.36 -23.04 31.84
C GLY A 82 -6.26 -24.04 32.18
N GLY A 83 -5.03 -23.78 31.73
CA GLY A 83 -3.87 -24.60 32.08
C GLY A 83 -3.61 -24.64 33.59
N LEU A 84 -3.66 -23.49 34.26
CA LEU A 84 -3.47 -23.39 35.71
C LEU A 84 -4.53 -24.15 36.50
N ILE A 85 -5.81 -24.06 36.11
CA ILE A 85 -6.90 -24.80 36.78
C ILE A 85 -6.67 -26.31 36.69
N LEU A 86 -6.30 -26.80 35.51
CA LEU A 86 -6.00 -28.23 35.32
C LEU A 86 -4.76 -28.68 36.09
N GLU A 87 -3.74 -27.82 36.20
CA GLU A 87 -2.51 -28.12 36.94
C GLU A 87 -2.72 -28.11 38.46
N ILE A 88 -3.49 -27.16 39.00
CA ILE A 88 -3.85 -27.14 40.42
C ILE A 88 -4.70 -28.37 40.76
N GLY A 89 -5.67 -28.70 39.89
CA GLY A 89 -6.49 -29.91 40.02
C GLY A 89 -7.30 -29.96 41.32
N ASP A 90 -7.78 -28.82 41.81
CA ASP A 90 -8.52 -28.73 43.08
C ASP A 90 -9.81 -29.57 43.00
N PRO A 91 -9.92 -30.67 43.76
CA PRO A 91 -11.08 -31.56 43.72
C PRO A 91 -12.37 -30.90 44.23
N CYS A 92 -12.27 -29.76 44.92
CA CYS A 92 -13.42 -29.00 45.40
C CYS A 92 -13.94 -27.99 44.37
N ALA A 93 -13.15 -27.66 43.35
CA ALA A 93 -13.52 -26.67 42.35
C ALA A 93 -14.52 -27.25 41.33
N LYS A 94 -15.60 -26.50 41.07
CA LYS A 94 -16.59 -26.87 40.05
C LYS A 94 -16.25 -26.20 38.72
N TYR A 95 -15.67 -26.96 37.80
CA TYR A 95 -15.39 -26.50 36.43
C TYR A 95 -15.71 -27.60 35.41
N ASP A 96 -15.87 -27.21 34.15
CA ASP A 96 -16.09 -28.14 33.03
C ASP A 96 -14.75 -28.46 32.35
N GLU A 97 -14.13 -29.57 32.78
CA GLU A 97 -12.83 -30.01 32.30
C GLU A 97 -12.82 -30.26 30.78
N LYS A 98 -13.88 -30.88 30.24
CA LYS A 98 -14.00 -31.13 28.79
C LYS A 98 -14.02 -29.84 28.00
N LYS A 99 -14.74 -28.83 28.51
CA LYS A 99 -14.76 -27.51 27.90
C LYS A 99 -13.38 -26.85 27.93
N ILE A 100 -12.67 -26.89 29.05
CA ILE A 100 -11.31 -26.34 29.14
C ILE A 100 -10.39 -27.00 28.11
N HIS A 101 -10.35 -28.35 28.05
CA HIS A 101 -9.55 -29.05 27.04
C HIS A 101 -9.93 -28.65 25.61
N SER A 102 -11.22 -28.58 25.28
CA SER A 102 -11.66 -28.20 23.94
C SER A 102 -11.23 -26.77 23.55
N GLU A 103 -11.17 -25.84 24.51
CA GLU A 103 -10.69 -24.48 24.27
C GLU A 103 -9.16 -24.45 24.08
N LEU A 104 -8.42 -25.21 24.90
CA LEU A 104 -6.96 -25.31 24.79
C LEU A 104 -6.52 -25.99 23.48
N ASP A 105 -7.23 -27.04 23.06
CA ASP A 105 -6.98 -27.74 21.80
C ASP A 105 -7.23 -26.81 20.62
N LEU A 106 -8.32 -26.04 20.63
CA LEU A 106 -8.60 -25.03 19.61
C LEU A 106 -7.48 -23.98 19.56
N LEU A 107 -7.06 -23.44 20.70
CA LEU A 107 -5.98 -22.44 20.74
C LEU A 107 -4.65 -23.02 20.21
N THR A 108 -4.38 -24.30 20.46
CA THR A 108 -3.22 -25.01 19.92
C THR A 108 -3.32 -25.16 18.40
N GLU A 109 -4.49 -25.52 17.87
CA GLU A 109 -4.77 -25.57 16.44
C GLU A 109 -4.53 -24.21 15.77
N ILE A 110 -5.10 -23.13 16.32
CA ILE A 110 -4.96 -21.78 15.77
C ILE A 110 -3.49 -21.34 15.74
N LYS A 111 -2.72 -21.62 16.80
CA LYS A 111 -1.28 -21.30 16.84
C LYS A 111 -0.49 -22.05 15.77
N ALA A 112 -0.94 -23.24 15.38
CA ALA A 112 -0.31 -24.06 14.35
C ALA A 112 -0.56 -23.57 12.91
N TYR A 113 -1.45 -22.59 12.69
CA TYR A 113 -1.72 -22.06 11.34
C TYR A 113 -0.47 -21.43 10.67
N GLY A 114 0.48 -20.93 11.46
CA GLY A 114 1.81 -20.54 10.96
C GLY A 114 1.78 -19.43 9.90
N VAL A 115 0.84 -18.50 10.00
CA VAL A 115 0.56 -17.52 8.95
C VAL A 115 1.66 -16.45 8.85
N LEU A 116 2.38 -16.41 7.72
CA LEU A 116 3.44 -15.46 7.45
C LEU A 116 2.97 -14.34 6.50
N VAL A 117 2.32 -13.31 7.05
CA VAL A 117 1.83 -12.20 6.22
C VAL A 117 2.81 -11.02 6.20
N PRO A 118 3.25 -10.55 5.01
CA PRO A 118 4.03 -9.32 4.84
C PRO A 118 3.58 -8.15 5.71
N PRO A 119 4.48 -7.40 6.37
CA PRO A 119 4.07 -6.31 7.25
C PRO A 119 3.38 -5.18 6.47
N ARG A 120 2.26 -4.69 7.00
CA ARG A 120 1.57 -3.50 6.48
C ARG A 120 1.98 -2.25 7.27
N SER A 121 3.14 -1.71 6.91
CA SER A 121 3.69 -0.51 7.53
C SER A 121 2.73 0.69 7.41
N PRO A 122 2.51 1.48 8.49
CA PRO A 122 1.74 2.71 8.42
C PRO A 122 2.36 3.69 7.41
N GLY A 123 1.52 4.34 6.60
CA GLY A 123 1.95 5.24 5.53
C GLY A 123 1.23 6.58 5.55
N PHE A 124 1.83 7.58 4.89
CA PHE A 124 1.24 8.92 4.76
C PHE A 124 -0.05 8.89 3.93
N CYS A 125 -0.93 9.87 4.17
CA CYS A 125 -2.12 10.06 3.34
C CYS A 125 -1.77 10.71 2.00
N ALA A 126 -2.59 10.48 0.96
CA ALA A 126 -2.47 11.25 -0.29
C ALA A 126 -2.69 12.75 0.01
N GLY A 127 -1.85 13.63 -0.55
CA GLY A 127 -1.87 15.07 -0.24
C GLY A 127 -1.15 15.46 1.07
N CYS A 128 -0.53 14.53 1.79
CA CYS A 128 0.11 14.84 3.07
C CYS A 128 1.34 15.75 2.90
N PRO A 129 1.45 16.85 3.66
CA PRO A 129 2.60 17.76 3.62
C PRO A 129 3.89 17.16 4.23
N HIS A 130 3.78 16.32 5.27
CA HIS A 130 4.97 15.75 5.93
C HIS A 130 5.78 14.88 4.97
N ARG A 131 5.07 14.18 4.06
CA ARG A 131 5.64 13.41 2.96
C ARG A 131 6.50 14.27 2.03
N GLU A 132 6.11 15.53 1.82
CA GLU A 132 6.86 16.45 0.96
C GLU A 132 8.18 16.86 1.63
N THR A 133 8.16 17.09 2.94
CA THR A 133 9.38 17.34 3.72
C THR A 133 10.29 16.11 3.72
N LEU A 134 9.76 14.93 4.05
CA LEU A 134 10.55 13.70 4.10
C LEU A 134 11.11 13.32 2.74
N SER A 135 10.34 13.44 1.66
CA SER A 135 10.81 13.26 0.29
C SER A 135 11.97 14.20 -0.06
N THR A 136 11.91 15.44 0.41
CA THR A 136 12.95 16.45 0.18
C THR A 136 14.25 16.06 0.90
N VAL A 137 14.16 15.77 2.20
CA VAL A 137 15.34 15.42 3.02
C VAL A 137 15.94 14.08 2.56
N HIS A 138 15.10 13.11 2.22
CA HIS A 138 15.53 11.81 1.70
C HIS A 138 16.38 11.95 0.44
N SER A 139 15.91 12.70 -0.58
CA SER A 139 16.71 12.92 -1.79
C SER A 139 17.95 13.81 -1.55
N MET A 140 18.01 14.58 -0.46
CA MET A 140 19.21 15.34 -0.13
C MET A 140 20.34 14.40 0.32
N ARG A 141 20.04 13.22 0.91
CA ARG A 141 21.07 12.24 1.32
C ARG A 141 21.88 11.67 0.17
N ASP A 142 21.38 11.77 -1.06
CA ASP A 142 22.14 11.40 -2.27
C ASP A 142 23.33 12.34 -2.51
N GLN A 143 23.33 13.52 -1.89
CA GLN A 143 24.40 14.51 -1.97
C GLN A 143 25.47 14.21 -0.90
N PRO A 144 26.77 14.13 -1.25
CA PRO A 144 27.84 13.81 -0.30
C PRO A 144 27.83 14.66 0.98
N GLU A 145 27.51 15.95 0.87
CA GLU A 145 27.43 16.94 1.95
C GLU A 145 26.30 16.72 2.96
N HIS A 146 25.31 15.88 2.61
CA HIS A 146 24.10 15.61 3.40
C HIS A 146 23.89 14.11 3.64
N LYS A 147 24.87 13.29 3.27
CA LYS A 147 24.80 11.83 3.45
C LYS A 147 24.71 11.46 4.94
N ASP A 148 25.47 12.16 5.77
CA ASP A 148 25.67 11.84 7.18
C ASP A 148 24.98 12.86 8.11
N ILE A 149 23.64 12.86 8.05
CA ILE A 149 22.76 13.71 8.87
C ILE A 149 21.98 12.87 9.88
N PHE A 150 22.09 13.21 11.17
CA PHE A 150 21.25 12.64 12.22
C PHE A 150 19.85 13.24 12.21
N ALA A 151 18.85 12.38 12.36
CA ALA A 151 17.45 12.78 12.36
C ALA A 151 16.78 12.31 13.64
N HIS A 152 16.25 13.26 14.38
CA HIS A 152 15.52 13.06 15.61
C HIS A 152 14.05 13.41 15.39
N GLY A 153 13.20 13.08 16.35
CA GLY A 153 11.88 13.70 16.39
C GLY A 153 10.89 13.03 17.32
N ASP A 154 9.69 13.58 17.29
CA ASP A 154 8.64 13.27 18.25
C ASP A 154 7.65 12.21 17.74
N ILE A 155 6.75 11.80 18.64
CA ILE A 155 5.53 11.06 18.29
C ILE A 155 4.56 11.97 17.50
N GLY A 156 4.25 11.59 16.26
CA GLY A 156 3.37 12.30 15.34
C GLY A 156 3.24 11.58 14.00
N CYS A 157 2.50 12.13 13.03
CA CYS A 157 2.38 11.47 11.71
C CYS A 157 3.75 11.26 11.04
N TYR A 158 4.71 12.13 11.32
CA TYR A 158 6.08 12.00 10.82
C TYR A 158 6.88 10.88 11.51
N SER A 159 6.43 10.29 12.63
CA SER A 159 7.04 9.07 13.19
C SER A 159 7.02 7.89 12.22
N MET A 160 6.16 7.93 11.19
CA MET A 160 6.22 6.97 10.08
C MET A 160 7.52 7.04 9.27
N SER A 161 8.33 8.08 9.45
CA SER A 161 9.62 8.17 8.78
C SER A 161 10.65 7.16 9.28
N PHE A 162 10.41 6.46 10.40
CA PHE A 162 11.18 5.27 10.80
C PHE A 162 11.09 4.14 9.77
N LEU A 163 9.99 4.11 9.03
CA LEU A 163 9.63 2.98 8.21
C LEU A 163 9.94 3.27 6.74
N PRO A 164 10.03 2.21 5.91
CA PRO A 164 10.07 2.36 4.48
C PRO A 164 8.93 3.24 3.93
N PRO A 165 9.18 4.01 2.86
CA PRO A 165 10.40 4.01 2.06
C PRO A 165 11.48 4.99 2.57
N PHE A 166 11.19 5.77 3.60
CA PHE A 166 12.07 6.87 4.02
C PHE A 166 13.19 6.40 4.94
N GLY A 167 12.88 5.70 6.04
CA GLY A 167 13.89 5.24 7.01
C GLY A 167 14.76 6.39 7.56
N GLU A 168 14.18 7.58 7.73
CA GLU A 168 14.91 8.81 8.03
C GLU A 168 15.25 8.99 9.52
N MET A 169 14.27 8.78 10.42
CA MET A 169 14.47 9.06 11.85
C MET A 169 15.30 7.95 12.51
N HIS A 170 16.26 8.35 13.33
CA HIS A 170 17.17 7.45 14.04
C HIS A 170 16.71 7.15 15.48
N ASN A 171 15.99 8.09 16.13
CA ASN A 171 15.45 7.89 17.48
C ASN A 171 14.05 8.51 17.67
N LEU A 172 13.24 7.81 18.49
CA LEU A 172 11.87 8.16 18.85
C LEU A 172 11.56 7.57 20.21
N THR A 173 11.26 8.43 21.17
CA THR A 173 11.08 8.03 22.57
C THR A 173 9.66 8.34 23.04
N ALA A 174 9.31 9.62 23.11
CA ALA A 174 7.98 10.06 23.49
C ALA A 174 7.57 11.34 22.74
N MET A 175 6.37 11.81 23.05
CA MET A 175 5.87 13.08 22.54
C MET A 175 6.76 14.24 23.00
N SER A 176 7.19 15.08 22.06
CA SER A 176 8.01 16.28 22.31
C SER A 176 9.41 16.03 22.91
N LEU A 177 10.03 14.87 22.63
CA LEU A 177 11.40 14.54 23.10
C LEU A 177 12.45 14.46 22.00
N GLY A 178 12.10 14.62 20.73
CA GLY A 178 13.03 14.58 19.61
C GLY A 178 14.05 15.72 19.65
N GLY A 179 13.60 16.93 19.95
CA GLY A 179 14.48 18.07 20.18
C GLY A 179 15.45 17.83 21.34
N ALA A 180 14.94 17.27 22.44
CA ALA A 180 15.75 16.93 23.61
C ALA A 180 16.80 15.85 23.27
N ALA A 181 16.43 14.83 22.50
CA ALA A 181 17.34 13.78 22.06
C ALA A 181 18.49 14.34 21.19
N GLY A 182 18.17 15.18 20.21
CA GLY A 182 19.20 15.85 19.39
C GLY A 182 20.07 16.79 20.20
N SER A 183 19.45 17.60 21.07
CA SER A 183 20.16 18.50 21.99
C SER A 183 21.15 17.76 22.90
N GLY A 184 20.79 16.58 23.40
CA GLY A 184 21.68 15.78 24.25
C GLY A 184 22.80 15.09 23.46
N MET A 185 22.59 14.87 22.16
CA MET A 185 23.56 14.23 21.27
C MET A 185 24.58 15.21 20.69
N ASP A 186 24.19 16.48 20.52
CA ASP A 186 25.02 17.56 19.94
C ASP A 186 26.46 17.63 20.49
N PRO A 187 26.73 17.51 21.80
CA PRO A 187 28.10 17.59 22.32
C PRO A 187 29.01 16.42 21.90
N PHE A 188 28.45 15.35 21.35
CA PHE A 188 29.15 14.10 21.03
C PHE A 188 29.27 13.84 19.52
N VAL A 189 28.77 14.73 18.68
CA VAL A 189 28.77 14.57 17.22
C VAL A 189 29.23 15.83 16.51
N THR A 190 29.79 15.66 15.31
CA THR A 190 30.11 16.77 14.39
C THR A 190 29.23 16.74 13.14
N ASN A 191 28.39 15.71 13.04
CA ASN A 191 27.41 15.53 11.99
C ASN A 191 26.33 16.62 12.06
N LYS A 192 25.84 17.03 10.90
CA LYS A 192 24.60 17.82 10.81
C LYS A 192 23.46 17.03 11.44
N GLN A 193 22.52 17.73 12.07
CA GLN A 193 21.34 17.11 12.65
C GLN A 193 20.07 17.93 12.48
N TYR A 194 18.93 17.23 12.44
CA TYR A 194 17.60 17.86 12.50
C TYR A 194 16.64 17.13 13.42
N ALA A 195 15.67 17.86 13.98
CA ALA A 195 14.56 17.33 14.76
C ALA A 195 13.23 17.60 14.04
N LEU A 196 12.49 16.52 13.73
CA LEU A 196 11.11 16.60 13.26
C LEU A 196 10.16 16.85 14.43
N MET A 197 9.40 17.93 14.33
CA MET A 197 8.46 18.38 15.34
C MET A 197 7.14 18.74 14.67
N GLY A 198 6.00 18.38 15.25
CA GLY A 198 4.69 18.81 14.79
C GLY A 198 4.24 20.08 15.50
N ASP A 199 3.26 20.78 14.96
CA ASP A 199 2.57 21.88 15.64
C ASP A 199 2.13 21.53 17.07
N SER A 200 1.42 20.41 17.24
CA SER A 200 0.93 19.96 18.53
C SER A 200 2.05 19.57 19.52
N THR A 201 3.13 18.96 19.02
CA THR A 201 4.28 18.63 19.88
C THR A 201 5.10 19.87 20.24
N PHE A 202 5.13 20.88 19.37
CA PHE A 202 5.67 22.20 19.66
C PHE A 202 4.96 22.82 20.87
N PHE A 203 3.62 22.92 20.85
CA PHE A 203 2.86 23.53 21.95
C PHE A 203 2.85 22.71 23.25
N TRP A 204 3.00 21.39 23.19
CA TRP A 204 3.04 20.56 24.39
C TRP A 204 4.32 20.77 25.21
N ARG A 205 5.49 20.42 24.63
CA ARG A 205 6.81 20.59 25.26
C ARG A 205 7.95 20.87 24.27
N GLY A 206 7.66 21.08 22.99
CA GLY A 206 8.70 21.34 21.98
C GLY A 206 9.38 22.70 22.16
N MET A 207 8.63 23.71 22.62
CA MET A 207 9.17 25.05 22.94
C MET A 207 10.33 24.99 23.94
N THR A 208 10.24 24.15 24.97
CA THR A 208 11.30 24.04 25.99
C THR A 208 12.57 23.43 25.42
N ALA A 209 12.46 22.49 24.47
CA ALA A 209 13.64 21.93 23.79
C ALA A 209 14.35 22.99 22.93
N ILE A 210 13.59 23.76 22.14
CA ILE A 210 14.13 24.86 21.32
C ILE A 210 14.81 25.90 22.22
N SER A 211 14.14 26.34 23.29
CA SER A 211 14.69 27.30 24.23
C SER A 211 16.01 26.81 24.85
N ASN A 212 16.12 25.52 25.19
CA ASN A 212 17.34 24.94 25.73
C ASN A 212 18.46 24.93 24.68
N SER A 213 18.17 24.52 23.45
CA SER A 213 19.17 24.53 22.36
C SER A 213 19.72 25.92 22.09
N ILE A 214 18.87 26.96 22.12
CA ILE A 214 19.30 28.36 21.99
C ILE A 214 20.23 28.73 23.16
N LYS A 215 19.85 28.40 24.39
CA LYS A 215 20.60 28.76 25.60
C LYS A 215 21.99 28.11 25.64
N GLU A 216 22.08 26.86 25.23
CA GLU A 216 23.32 26.07 25.24
C GLU A 216 24.13 26.23 23.94
N GLY A 217 23.62 26.97 22.95
CA GLY A 217 24.35 27.24 21.70
C GLY A 217 24.51 26.03 20.79
N GLN A 218 23.54 25.10 20.81
CA GLN A 218 23.63 23.83 20.10
C GLN A 218 23.42 23.95 18.59
N ASP A 219 24.04 23.06 17.82
CA ASP A 219 23.97 23.04 16.35
C ASP A 219 22.89 22.08 15.80
N ILE A 220 21.62 22.49 15.91
CA ILE A 220 20.47 21.66 15.51
C ILE A 220 19.46 22.42 14.65
N LEU A 221 18.94 21.76 13.61
CA LEU A 221 17.84 22.26 12.78
C LEU A 221 16.49 21.67 13.24
N TYR A 222 15.59 22.50 13.75
CA TYR A 222 14.20 22.11 13.99
C TYR A 222 13.40 22.26 12.70
N ILE A 223 12.80 21.17 12.21
CA ILE A 223 11.84 21.20 11.12
C ILE A 223 10.44 21.03 11.71
N ILE A 224 9.73 22.16 11.86
CA ILE A 224 8.38 22.17 12.42
C ILE A 224 7.38 21.95 11.29
N LEU A 225 6.63 20.85 11.37
CA LEU A 225 5.63 20.41 10.41
C LEU A 225 4.26 20.98 10.82
N GLU A 226 3.98 22.21 10.39
CA GLU A 226 2.75 22.94 10.71
C GLU A 226 1.62 22.54 9.74
N ASN A 227 0.68 21.72 10.23
CA ASN A 227 -0.47 21.24 9.44
C ASN A 227 -1.83 21.67 10.00
N LYS A 228 -1.81 22.41 11.12
CA LYS A 228 -2.95 23.02 11.83
C LYS A 228 -3.94 21.99 12.37
N ASN A 229 -3.48 20.78 12.70
CA ASN A 229 -4.31 19.68 13.16
C ASN A 229 -3.54 18.68 14.04
N THR A 230 -4.19 18.20 15.12
CA THR A 230 -3.74 16.96 15.80
C THR A 230 -4.14 15.73 15.00
N ALA A 231 -3.43 15.48 13.90
CA ALA A 231 -3.85 14.51 12.88
C ALA A 231 -4.03 13.09 13.45
N MET A 232 -3.02 12.54 14.14
CA MET A 232 -3.06 11.14 14.64
C MET A 232 -4.20 10.84 15.61
N THR A 233 -4.66 11.82 16.39
CA THR A 233 -5.67 11.64 17.44
C THR A 233 -7.07 12.09 17.02
N GLY A 234 -7.29 12.29 15.72
CA GLY A 234 -8.62 12.53 15.16
C GLY A 234 -8.93 13.97 14.78
N HIS A 235 -7.92 14.79 14.42
CA HIS A 235 -8.10 16.17 13.95
C HIS A 235 -8.75 17.09 14.99
N GLN A 236 -8.31 16.99 16.25
CA GLN A 236 -8.73 17.90 17.32
C GLN A 236 -8.07 19.29 17.10
N PRO A 237 -8.70 20.39 17.55
CA PRO A 237 -8.11 21.72 17.48
C PRO A 237 -6.73 21.79 18.12
N THR A 238 -5.84 22.58 17.53
CA THR A 238 -4.55 22.97 18.09
C THR A 238 -4.63 24.41 18.63
N PRO A 239 -3.66 24.87 19.45
CA PRO A 239 -3.56 26.28 19.84
C PRO A 239 -3.52 27.28 18.66
N GLU A 240 -3.21 26.85 17.44
CA GLU A 240 -3.23 27.69 16.22
C GLU A 240 -4.61 27.79 15.56
N SER A 241 -5.54 26.89 15.89
CA SER A 241 -6.84 26.79 15.21
C SER A 241 -7.76 27.99 15.47
N GLY A 242 -7.51 28.76 16.54
CA GLY A 242 -8.33 29.89 16.95
C GLY A 242 -9.72 29.51 17.46
N HIS A 243 -9.92 28.23 17.81
CA HIS A 243 -11.11 27.75 18.48
C HIS A 243 -10.79 26.64 19.49
N ASN A 244 -11.60 26.51 20.55
CA ASN A 244 -11.46 25.42 21.52
C ASN A 244 -12.17 24.13 21.05
N ILE A 245 -12.18 23.08 21.88
CA ILE A 245 -12.85 21.80 21.59
C ILE A 245 -14.38 21.90 21.50
N MET A 246 -14.97 22.94 22.10
CA MET A 246 -16.41 23.23 22.04
C MET A 246 -16.79 24.02 20.78
N GLY A 247 -15.79 24.50 20.02
CA GLY A 247 -15.99 25.32 18.83
C GLY A 247 -16.06 26.83 19.10
N ASP A 248 -15.87 27.26 20.35
CA ASP A 248 -15.84 28.69 20.68
C ASP A 248 -14.57 29.33 20.14
N LYS A 249 -14.70 30.56 19.63
CA LYS A 249 -13.55 31.33 19.13
C LYS A 249 -12.61 31.71 20.28
N THR A 250 -11.31 31.45 20.09
CA THR A 250 -10.24 31.77 21.03
C THR A 250 -9.07 32.45 20.29
N THR A 251 -8.05 32.89 21.04
CA THR A 251 -6.84 33.47 20.45
C THR A 251 -5.99 32.38 19.79
N ALA A 252 -5.78 32.50 18.49
CA ALA A 252 -4.82 31.66 17.76
C ALA A 252 -3.38 32.07 18.11
N GLN A 253 -2.55 31.09 18.43
CA GLN A 253 -1.11 31.30 18.66
C GLN A 253 -0.34 31.06 17.35
N ASP A 254 0.76 31.79 17.12
CA ASP A 254 1.58 31.69 15.91
C ASP A 254 2.98 31.18 16.26
N ILE A 255 3.36 30.03 15.69
CA ILE A 255 4.63 29.35 15.97
C ILE A 255 5.83 30.24 15.58
N GLU A 256 5.78 30.90 14.42
CA GLU A 256 6.89 31.72 13.94
C GLU A 256 7.21 32.86 14.90
N SER A 257 6.17 33.59 15.34
CA SER A 257 6.29 34.70 16.29
C SER A 257 6.89 34.24 17.63
N ILE A 258 6.45 33.09 18.14
CA ILE A 258 6.96 32.52 19.41
C ILE A 258 8.45 32.16 19.27
N VAL A 259 8.83 31.47 18.20
CA VAL A 259 10.23 31.07 17.96
C VAL A 259 11.14 32.28 17.79
N ARG A 260 10.72 33.28 17.01
CA ARG A 260 11.48 34.54 16.84
C ARG A 260 11.68 35.26 18.17
N ALA A 261 10.65 35.31 19.01
CA ALA A 261 10.73 35.89 20.34
C ALA A 261 11.70 35.13 21.27
N MET A 262 11.66 33.79 21.28
CA MET A 262 12.60 32.97 22.06
C MET A 262 14.05 33.21 21.65
N GLY A 263 14.32 33.32 20.35
CA GLY A 263 15.66 33.56 19.83
C GLY A 263 16.09 35.03 19.75
N GLN A 264 15.22 35.98 20.11
CA GLN A 264 15.46 37.44 19.99
C GLN A 264 15.99 37.83 18.59
N ASP A 265 15.43 37.22 17.55
CA ASP A 265 15.86 37.35 16.14
C ASP A 265 17.34 37.00 15.85
N GLN A 266 18.04 36.35 16.79
CA GLN A 266 19.44 35.90 16.62
C GLN A 266 19.56 34.52 15.95
N ILE A 267 18.46 33.77 15.87
CA ILE A 267 18.44 32.44 15.24
C ILE A 267 17.80 32.49 13.86
N TYR A 268 18.18 31.53 13.02
CA TYR A 268 17.58 31.40 11.70
C TYR A 268 16.14 30.87 11.81
N VAL A 269 15.16 31.62 11.30
CA VAL A 269 13.76 31.20 11.24
C VAL A 269 13.19 31.44 9.85
N ARG A 270 12.65 30.39 9.23
CA ARG A 270 11.96 30.48 7.95
C ARG A 270 10.66 29.69 7.92
N LYS A 271 9.56 30.34 7.55
CA LYS A 271 8.28 29.70 7.24
C LYS A 271 8.03 29.62 5.73
N MET A 272 7.71 28.43 5.22
CA MET A 272 7.34 28.23 3.81
C MET A 272 6.64 26.89 3.56
N PRO A 273 5.83 26.77 2.49
CA PRO A 273 5.21 25.50 2.15
C PRO A 273 6.22 24.52 1.53
N PRO A 274 6.21 23.24 1.94
CA PRO A 274 7.11 22.22 1.38
C PRO A 274 6.75 21.81 -0.07
N SER A 275 5.59 22.24 -0.58
CA SER A 275 5.12 21.88 -1.94
C SER A 275 5.96 22.47 -3.07
N ASN A 276 6.69 23.57 -2.81
CA ASN A 276 7.68 24.07 -3.75
C ASN A 276 9.02 23.39 -3.51
N ARG A 277 9.11 22.14 -3.99
CA ARG A 277 10.24 21.23 -3.71
C ARG A 277 11.61 21.88 -3.96
N GLU A 278 11.83 22.54 -5.10
CA GLU A 278 13.12 23.16 -5.42
C GLU A 278 13.51 24.30 -4.46
N LYS A 279 12.55 25.20 -4.15
CA LYS A 279 12.82 26.27 -3.18
C LYS A 279 13.02 25.72 -1.77
N TYR A 280 12.25 24.71 -1.40
CA TYR A 280 12.34 24.09 -0.08
C TYR A 280 13.65 23.34 0.12
N MET A 281 14.14 22.61 -0.90
CA MET A 281 15.49 22.02 -0.87
C MET A 281 16.58 23.06 -0.64
N LYS A 282 16.56 24.16 -1.41
CA LYS A 282 17.55 25.24 -1.27
C LYS A 282 17.50 25.89 0.11
N GLU A 283 16.31 25.99 0.68
CA GLU A 283 16.11 26.53 2.01
C GLU A 283 16.67 25.61 3.10
N LEU A 284 16.40 24.30 3.01
CA LEU A 284 16.96 23.32 3.93
C LEU A 284 18.48 23.25 3.81
N ASP A 285 19.02 23.25 2.60
CA ASP A 285 20.47 23.26 2.34
C ASP A 285 21.16 24.46 3.01
N LYS A 286 20.59 25.65 2.81
CA LYS A 286 21.03 26.87 3.49
C LYS A 286 20.94 26.72 5.01
N ALA A 287 19.83 26.21 5.55
CA ALA A 287 19.68 26.03 7.00
C ALA A 287 20.68 25.03 7.59
N PHE A 288 21.00 23.94 6.87
CA PHE A 288 22.00 22.96 7.27
C PHE A 288 23.44 23.50 7.21
N SER A 289 23.72 24.52 6.39
CA SER A 289 25.03 25.17 6.31
C SER A 289 25.29 26.20 7.42
N MET A 290 24.24 26.62 8.14
CA MET A 290 24.35 27.61 9.20
C MET A 290 24.62 26.92 10.55
N PRO A 291 25.55 27.43 11.37
CA PRO A 291 25.78 26.91 12.71
C PRO A 291 24.67 27.33 13.68
N GLY A 292 24.60 26.65 14.83
CA GLY A 292 23.73 27.00 15.95
C GLY A 292 22.32 26.45 15.82
N THR A 293 21.36 27.04 16.53
CA THR A 293 19.96 26.59 16.49
C THR A 293 19.22 27.25 15.32
N LYS A 294 18.57 26.44 14.48
CA LYS A 294 17.82 26.90 13.30
C LYS A 294 16.40 26.33 13.35
N VAL A 295 15.44 27.04 12.78
CA VAL A 295 14.05 26.60 12.66
C VAL A 295 13.52 26.82 11.25
N VAL A 296 13.04 25.74 10.62
CA VAL A 296 12.29 25.79 9.36
C VAL A 296 10.87 25.29 9.62
N ILE A 297 9.88 26.14 9.38
CA ILE A 297 8.46 25.84 9.54
C ILE A 297 7.89 25.46 8.17
N ALA A 298 7.54 24.19 8.00
CA ALA A 298 6.90 23.63 6.82
C ALA A 298 5.37 23.83 6.91
N ASP A 299 4.89 24.97 6.43
CA ASP A 299 3.48 25.39 6.55
C ASP A 299 2.63 24.85 5.40
N LYS A 300 1.81 23.83 5.70
CA LYS A 300 0.77 23.33 4.79
C LYS A 300 -0.28 22.54 5.54
N GLU A 301 -1.55 22.91 5.33
CA GLU A 301 -2.72 22.23 5.92
C GLU A 301 -2.70 20.70 5.69
N CYS A 302 -3.18 19.95 6.70
CA CYS A 302 -3.42 18.51 6.57
C CYS A 302 -4.18 18.17 5.27
N GLY A 303 -3.62 17.25 4.48
CA GLY A 303 -4.21 16.83 3.21
C GLY A 303 -5.64 16.27 3.35
N ILE A 304 -5.95 15.58 4.46
CA ILE A 304 -7.30 15.05 4.69
C ILE A 304 -8.32 16.18 4.87
N THR A 305 -8.04 17.18 5.71
CA THR A 305 -8.97 18.29 5.98
C THR A 305 -9.15 19.16 4.74
N PHE A 306 -8.03 19.49 4.07
CA PHE A 306 -8.03 20.26 2.83
C PHE A 306 -8.88 19.58 1.75
N HIS A 307 -8.63 18.29 1.47
CA HIS A 307 -9.35 17.57 0.42
C HIS A 307 -10.79 17.21 0.82
N LYS A 308 -11.11 17.07 2.11
CA LYS A 308 -12.51 16.96 2.58
C LYS A 308 -13.29 18.23 2.24
N ARG A 309 -12.73 19.42 2.50
CA ARG A 309 -13.33 20.71 2.13
C ARG A 309 -13.51 20.81 0.62
N LYS A 310 -12.46 20.50 -0.16
CA LYS A 310 -12.51 20.52 -1.63
C LYS A 310 -13.53 19.54 -2.20
N ARG A 311 -13.70 18.36 -1.60
CA ARG A 311 -14.73 17.39 -1.99
C ARG A 311 -16.14 17.91 -1.72
N ALA A 312 -16.36 18.61 -0.60
CA ALA A 312 -17.65 19.23 -0.32
C ALA A 312 -17.98 20.34 -1.33
N GLU A 313 -17.01 21.18 -1.69
CA GLU A 313 -17.14 22.18 -2.76
C GLU A 313 -17.48 21.51 -4.11
N ARG A 314 -16.76 20.44 -4.45
CA ARG A 314 -16.98 19.64 -5.66
C ARG A 314 -18.40 19.04 -5.69
N ASN A 315 -18.86 18.47 -4.59
CA ASN A 315 -20.20 17.87 -4.51
C ASN A 315 -21.30 18.91 -4.72
N LYS A 316 -21.16 20.13 -4.18
CA LYS A 316 -22.13 21.21 -4.42
C LYS A 316 -22.27 21.56 -5.91
N ILE A 317 -21.18 21.48 -6.68
CA ILE A 317 -21.22 21.69 -8.14
C ILE A 317 -21.99 20.55 -8.81
N ILE A 318 -21.70 19.30 -8.43
CA ILE A 318 -22.40 18.11 -8.95
C ILE A 318 -23.89 18.15 -8.61
N ASP A 319 -24.25 18.50 -7.38
CA ASP A 319 -25.65 18.58 -6.95
C ASP A 319 -26.44 19.64 -7.75
N LYS A 320 -25.77 20.70 -8.24
CA LYS A 320 -26.40 21.77 -9.01
C LYS A 320 -26.62 21.42 -10.49
N GLN A 321 -25.67 20.73 -11.13
CA GLN A 321 -25.69 20.55 -12.60
C GLN A 321 -25.35 19.12 -13.09
N GLY A 322 -25.05 18.20 -12.18
CA GLY A 322 -24.77 16.78 -12.47
C GLY A 322 -23.32 16.45 -12.83
N TYR A 323 -22.43 17.43 -13.04
CA TYR A 323 -21.05 17.18 -13.45
C TYR A 323 -20.05 18.29 -13.07
N ILE A 324 -18.75 17.98 -13.16
CA ILE A 324 -17.65 18.93 -13.03
C ILE A 324 -17.20 19.39 -14.43
N PRO A 325 -17.24 20.70 -14.75
CA PRO A 325 -16.93 21.20 -16.10
C PRO A 325 -15.47 21.03 -16.52
N ARG A 326 -14.55 21.10 -15.56
CA ARG A 326 -13.10 20.94 -15.79
C ARG A 326 -12.47 20.28 -14.58
N GLU A 327 -11.80 19.15 -14.79
CA GLU A 327 -11.15 18.39 -13.74
C GLU A 327 -9.74 17.97 -14.18
N THR A 328 -8.78 18.04 -13.26
CA THR A 328 -7.38 17.70 -13.53
C THR A 328 -6.97 16.47 -12.72
N PHE A 329 -6.36 15.52 -13.41
CA PHE A 329 -5.85 14.27 -12.86
C PHE A 329 -4.35 14.16 -13.13
N ILE A 330 -3.66 13.42 -12.27
CA ILE A 330 -2.33 12.90 -12.58
C ILE A 330 -2.51 11.51 -13.18
N ASN A 331 -1.79 11.25 -14.27
CA ASN A 331 -1.76 9.98 -14.97
C ASN A 331 -0.33 9.47 -15.10
N ILE A 332 -0.17 8.15 -15.20
CA ILE A 332 1.10 7.50 -15.52
C ILE A 332 0.85 6.64 -16.75
N SER A 333 1.55 6.98 -17.84
CA SER A 333 1.52 6.22 -19.09
C SER A 333 2.28 4.91 -18.91
N GLN A 334 1.52 3.83 -18.93
CA GLN A 334 1.96 2.49 -18.54
C GLN A 334 3.01 1.93 -19.51
N GLU A 335 2.86 2.28 -20.79
CA GLU A 335 3.77 1.97 -21.90
C GLU A 335 5.15 2.58 -21.65
N VAL A 336 5.20 3.79 -21.11
CA VAL A 336 6.44 4.54 -20.84
C VAL A 336 7.04 4.11 -19.51
N CYS A 337 6.24 3.77 -18.51
CA CYS A 337 6.73 3.37 -17.20
C CYS A 337 7.74 2.20 -17.28
N GLU A 338 8.90 2.37 -16.63
CA GLU A 338 9.94 1.33 -16.55
C GLU A 338 9.81 0.46 -15.30
N ASN A 339 8.80 0.68 -14.47
CA ASN A 339 8.64 0.02 -13.18
C ASN A 339 9.89 0.19 -12.27
N CYS A 340 10.50 1.37 -12.28
CA CYS A 340 11.73 1.64 -11.52
C CYS A 340 11.52 1.96 -10.04
N ARG A 341 10.26 2.19 -9.64
CA ARG A 341 9.84 2.51 -8.27
C ARG A 341 10.41 3.81 -7.68
N GLU A 342 11.09 4.64 -8.46
CA GLU A 342 11.64 5.91 -7.94
C GLU A 342 10.55 6.87 -7.44
N CYS A 343 9.41 6.93 -8.13
CA CYS A 343 8.29 7.76 -7.69
C CYS A 343 7.66 7.26 -6.38
N THR A 344 7.66 5.95 -6.11
CA THR A 344 7.13 5.37 -4.87
C THR A 344 8.17 5.45 -3.75
N LYS A 345 9.44 5.15 -4.01
CA LYS A 345 10.56 5.27 -3.05
C LYS A 345 10.71 6.70 -2.54
N ASN A 346 10.76 7.67 -3.46
CA ASN A 346 10.96 9.07 -3.07
C ASN A 346 9.72 9.71 -2.43
N THR A 347 8.53 9.14 -2.55
CA THR A 347 7.31 9.80 -2.06
C THR A 347 6.45 9.00 -1.10
N GLY A 348 6.56 7.68 -1.02
CA GLY A 348 5.64 6.84 -0.23
C GLY A 348 4.15 7.12 -0.51
N CYS A 349 3.80 7.53 -1.73
CA CYS A 349 2.44 7.96 -2.06
C CYS A 349 1.46 6.78 -2.08
N PRO A 350 0.36 6.80 -1.30
CA PRO A 350 -0.68 5.78 -1.41
C PRO A 350 -1.62 5.97 -2.61
N GLY A 351 -1.52 7.12 -3.30
CA GLY A 351 -2.22 7.33 -4.58
C GLY A 351 -1.55 6.63 -5.75
N LEU A 352 -0.35 6.05 -5.55
CA LEU A 352 0.32 5.19 -6.51
C LEU A 352 -0.04 3.74 -6.21
N THR A 353 -0.20 2.93 -7.26
CA THR A 353 -0.50 1.50 -7.16
C THR A 353 0.33 0.69 -8.15
N ILE A 354 0.27 -0.64 -8.04
CA ILE A 354 0.83 -1.59 -9.01
C ILE A 354 -0.30 -2.07 -9.89
N ILE A 355 -0.03 -2.17 -11.18
CA ILE A 355 -0.96 -2.68 -12.18
C ILE A 355 -0.23 -3.67 -13.08
N ASP A 356 -0.90 -4.75 -13.46
CA ASP A 356 -0.42 -5.68 -14.48
C ASP A 356 -0.75 -5.14 -15.89
N THR A 357 0.17 -5.30 -16.82
CA THR A 357 0.04 -4.79 -18.20
C THR A 357 0.73 -5.73 -19.18
N ASP A 358 0.53 -5.54 -20.48
CA ASP A 358 1.31 -6.25 -21.52
C ASP A 358 2.82 -5.95 -21.47
N TYR A 359 3.24 -4.96 -20.69
CA TYR A 359 4.64 -4.62 -20.43
C TYR A 359 5.16 -5.16 -19.08
N GLY A 360 4.41 -6.09 -18.47
CA GLY A 360 4.60 -6.56 -17.09
C GLY A 360 4.06 -5.56 -16.07
N GLU A 361 4.44 -5.72 -14.81
CA GLU A 361 4.05 -4.80 -13.75
C GLU A 361 4.50 -3.36 -14.04
N LYS A 362 3.59 -2.40 -13.79
CA LYS A 362 3.84 -0.96 -13.89
C LYS A 362 3.30 -0.22 -12.68
N ILE A 363 3.80 1.00 -12.49
CA ILE A 363 3.18 1.94 -11.56
C ILE A 363 1.97 2.57 -12.24
N GLY A 364 0.84 2.53 -11.55
CA GLY A 364 -0.38 3.23 -11.90
C GLY A 364 -0.78 4.26 -10.85
N ILE A 365 -1.86 4.98 -11.12
CA ILE A 365 -2.55 5.83 -10.15
C ILE A 365 -3.78 5.07 -9.64
N ASP A 366 -4.07 5.11 -8.35
CA ASP A 366 -5.38 4.69 -7.83
C ASP A 366 -6.29 5.93 -7.76
N GLN A 367 -7.35 5.99 -8.57
CA GLN A 367 -8.24 7.16 -8.64
C GLN A 367 -9.14 7.32 -7.41
N SER A 368 -9.36 6.24 -6.66
CA SER A 368 -10.15 6.30 -5.42
C SER A 368 -9.36 6.95 -4.29
N THR A 369 -8.02 6.85 -4.33
CA THR A 369 -7.11 7.36 -3.30
C THR A 369 -6.41 8.66 -3.71
N CYS A 370 -6.03 8.80 -4.98
CA CYS A 370 -5.31 9.97 -5.49
C CYS A 370 -6.15 11.25 -5.37
N VAL A 371 -5.50 12.32 -4.91
CA VAL A 371 -6.12 13.65 -4.74
C VAL A 371 -5.54 14.70 -5.69
N SER A 372 -4.75 14.26 -6.68
CA SER A 372 -4.11 15.10 -7.69
C SER A 372 -3.28 16.26 -7.11
N ASP A 373 -2.56 16.03 -6.01
CA ASP A 373 -1.69 17.04 -5.38
C ASP A 373 -0.44 17.40 -6.22
N THR A 374 -0.17 16.62 -7.27
CA THR A 374 0.93 16.77 -8.24
C THR A 374 2.34 16.60 -7.65
N TYR A 375 2.48 16.26 -6.37
CA TYR A 375 3.81 16.21 -5.74
C TYR A 375 4.69 15.10 -6.31
N CYS A 376 4.11 13.93 -6.63
CA CYS A 376 4.83 12.83 -7.27
C CYS A 376 5.48 13.20 -8.61
N THR A 377 4.92 14.18 -9.30
CA THR A 377 5.46 14.66 -10.58
C THR A 377 6.65 15.60 -10.38
N LYS A 378 6.81 16.19 -9.19
CA LYS A 378 7.91 17.12 -8.87
C LYS A 378 9.24 16.42 -8.66
N ILE A 379 9.22 15.11 -8.44
CA ILE A 379 10.41 14.27 -8.36
C ILE A 379 11.09 14.16 -9.73
N MET A 380 10.33 14.33 -10.82
CA MET A 380 10.84 14.18 -12.19
C MET A 380 11.53 12.82 -12.43
N ALA A 381 11.02 11.77 -11.77
CA ALA A 381 11.62 10.43 -11.76
C ALA A 381 11.68 9.77 -13.15
N CYS A 382 10.70 10.03 -14.01
CA CYS A 382 10.61 9.46 -15.36
C CYS A 382 9.62 10.25 -16.23
N PRO A 383 9.69 10.12 -17.57
CA PRO A 383 8.81 10.85 -18.50
C PRO A 383 7.40 10.26 -18.64
N SER A 384 7.03 9.27 -17.81
CA SER A 384 5.71 8.63 -17.88
C SER A 384 4.57 9.45 -17.26
N PHE A 385 4.89 10.50 -16.51
CA PHE A 385 3.88 11.32 -15.83
C PHE A 385 3.22 12.31 -16.78
N GLU A 386 1.90 12.44 -16.64
CA GLU A 386 1.10 13.39 -17.40
C GLU A 386 0.08 14.05 -16.46
N LYS A 387 -0.32 15.28 -16.77
CA LYS A 387 -1.60 15.79 -16.29
C LYS A 387 -2.65 15.56 -17.36
N VAL A 388 -3.74 14.91 -16.95
CA VAL A 388 -4.92 14.72 -17.78
C VAL A 388 -5.96 15.75 -17.35
N ILE A 389 -6.45 16.53 -18.30
CA ILE A 389 -7.49 17.53 -18.07
C ILE A 389 -8.72 17.06 -18.82
N VAL A 390 -9.80 16.85 -18.07
CA VAL A 390 -11.11 16.46 -18.60
C VAL A 390 -12.01 17.67 -18.57
N THR A 391 -12.62 18.00 -19.69
CA THR A 391 -13.67 19.03 -19.78
C THR A 391 -14.97 18.42 -20.21
N ARG A 392 -16.07 18.76 -19.52
CA ARG A 392 -17.41 18.23 -19.79
C ARG A 392 -18.40 19.36 -20.00
N SER A 393 -19.38 19.12 -20.86
CA SER A 393 -20.51 20.02 -21.11
C SER A 393 -21.86 19.44 -20.67
N LYS A 394 -21.91 18.14 -20.40
CA LYS A 394 -23.11 17.40 -19.97
C LYS A 394 -22.75 16.40 -18.85
N PRO A 395 -23.76 15.91 -18.10
CA PRO A 395 -23.57 14.80 -17.17
C PRO A 395 -22.96 13.56 -17.86
N PRO A 396 -21.97 12.89 -17.23
CA PRO A 396 -21.39 11.68 -17.79
C PRO A 396 -22.38 10.52 -17.75
N ILE A 397 -22.34 9.68 -18.77
CA ILE A 397 -23.20 8.50 -18.89
C ILE A 397 -22.56 7.31 -18.14
N PRO A 398 -23.32 6.55 -17.32
CA PRO A 398 -22.82 5.33 -16.70
C PRO A 398 -22.41 4.27 -17.73
N ARG A 399 -21.27 3.59 -17.52
CA ARG A 399 -20.74 2.57 -18.45
C ARG A 399 -21.08 1.12 -18.08
N VAL A 400 -21.78 0.91 -16.96
CA VAL A 400 -22.17 -0.42 -16.48
C VAL A 400 -23.47 -0.87 -17.13
N LYS A 401 -23.61 -2.18 -17.38
CA LYS A 401 -24.93 -2.76 -17.65
C LYS A 401 -25.81 -2.50 -16.44
N LYS A 402 -27.05 -2.07 -16.67
CA LYS A 402 -28.02 -1.94 -15.58
C LYS A 402 -28.36 -3.33 -15.06
N ILE A 403 -27.91 -3.65 -13.85
CA ILE A 403 -28.29 -4.86 -13.14
C ILE A 403 -29.65 -4.59 -12.47
N SER A 404 -30.64 -5.45 -12.69
CA SER A 404 -31.88 -5.39 -11.91
C SER A 404 -31.60 -5.88 -10.50
N LEU A 405 -31.91 -5.04 -9.52
CA LEU A 405 -31.85 -5.35 -8.09
C LEU A 405 -33.20 -5.84 -7.56
N ASP A 406 -34.12 -6.20 -8.46
CA ASP A 406 -35.44 -6.73 -8.12
C ASP A 406 -35.37 -8.24 -7.89
N ASN A 407 -36.34 -8.78 -7.15
CA ASN A 407 -36.53 -10.22 -6.92
C ASN A 407 -35.34 -10.95 -6.27
N ILE A 408 -34.55 -10.25 -5.45
CA ILE A 408 -33.51 -10.90 -4.63
C ILE A 408 -34.20 -11.76 -3.56
N PRO A 409 -33.90 -13.07 -3.45
CA PRO A 409 -34.54 -13.93 -2.46
C PRO A 409 -34.19 -13.47 -1.04
N ALA A 410 -35.13 -13.60 -0.10
CA ALA A 410 -34.82 -13.34 1.31
C ALA A 410 -33.79 -14.36 1.82
N PRO A 411 -32.75 -13.96 2.57
CA PRO A 411 -31.79 -14.89 3.11
C PRO A 411 -32.38 -15.70 4.26
N THR A 412 -31.87 -16.91 4.47
CA THR A 412 -32.09 -17.65 5.72
C THR A 412 -31.43 -16.88 6.85
N ARG A 413 -32.17 -16.59 7.93
CA ARG A 413 -31.63 -15.86 9.08
C ARG A 413 -30.60 -16.72 9.81
N HIS A 414 -29.46 -16.11 10.15
CA HIS A 414 -28.47 -16.74 11.03
C HIS A 414 -29.04 -16.86 12.44
N GLU A 415 -29.12 -18.08 12.97
CA GLU A 415 -29.51 -18.35 14.35
C GLU A 415 -28.29 -18.75 15.16
N PHE A 416 -28.14 -18.19 16.36
CA PHE A 416 -27.08 -18.54 17.31
C PHE A 416 -27.65 -18.67 18.73
N SER A 417 -27.05 -19.54 19.54
CA SER A 417 -27.50 -19.83 20.90
C SER A 417 -27.07 -18.76 21.90
N ASP A 418 -25.76 -18.63 22.11
CA ASP A 418 -25.19 -17.78 23.16
C ASP A 418 -24.57 -16.51 22.59
N THR A 419 -23.58 -16.67 21.71
CA THR A 419 -22.77 -15.57 21.18
C THR A 419 -22.56 -15.68 19.69
N TRP A 420 -22.55 -14.54 19.01
CA TRP A 420 -22.11 -14.41 17.63
C TRP A 420 -20.99 -13.38 17.55
N SER A 421 -19.96 -13.67 16.77
CA SER A 421 -18.74 -12.87 16.66
C SER A 421 -18.38 -12.59 15.22
N ALA A 422 -18.08 -11.34 14.90
CA ALA A 422 -17.50 -10.97 13.61
C ALA A 422 -16.16 -10.26 13.79
N PHE A 423 -15.23 -10.61 12.91
CA PHE A 423 -13.98 -9.89 12.74
C PHE A 423 -13.98 -9.19 11.38
N ILE A 424 -13.73 -7.89 11.37
CA ILE A 424 -13.62 -7.11 10.14
C ILE A 424 -12.16 -6.69 10.00
N SER A 425 -11.54 -7.03 8.88
CA SER A 425 -10.15 -6.67 8.58
C SER A 425 -10.09 -5.75 7.38
N GLY A 426 -9.09 -4.86 7.35
CA GLY A 426 -8.87 -4.01 6.19
C GLY A 426 -7.80 -2.96 6.40
N VAL A 427 -7.72 -2.05 5.42
CA VAL A 427 -6.76 -0.96 5.41
C VAL A 427 -7.45 0.34 5.81
N GLY A 428 -6.72 1.20 6.53
CA GLY A 428 -7.20 2.52 6.93
C GLY A 428 -7.70 3.32 5.73
N GLY A 429 -8.98 3.70 5.77
CA GLY A 429 -9.67 4.38 4.66
C GLY A 429 -10.72 3.54 3.95
N MET A 430 -10.78 2.21 4.13
CA MET A 430 -11.74 1.33 3.45
C MET A 430 -13.11 1.23 4.13
N GLY A 431 -13.30 1.85 5.29
CA GLY A 431 -14.58 1.89 6.00
C GLY A 431 -14.84 0.75 7.00
N VAL A 432 -13.78 0.12 7.53
CA VAL A 432 -13.88 -0.85 8.66
C VAL A 432 -14.73 -0.29 9.81
N GLY A 433 -14.48 0.96 10.23
CA GLY A 433 -15.28 1.59 11.30
C GLY A 433 -16.73 1.89 10.92
N VAL A 434 -17.04 2.06 9.62
CA VAL A 434 -18.44 2.18 9.16
C VAL A 434 -19.15 0.85 9.34
N LEU A 435 -18.51 -0.26 8.94
CA LEU A 435 -19.06 -1.61 9.12
C LEU A 435 -19.24 -1.96 10.60
N SER A 436 -18.23 -1.68 11.42
CA SER A 436 -18.29 -1.89 12.88
C SER A 436 -19.46 -1.15 13.51
N SER A 437 -19.61 0.16 13.22
CA SER A 437 -20.71 0.98 13.71
C SER A 437 -22.08 0.51 13.19
N THR A 438 -22.16 0.09 11.93
CA THR A 438 -23.38 -0.43 11.31
C THR A 438 -23.82 -1.72 12.00
N LEU A 439 -22.92 -2.69 12.17
CA LEU A 439 -23.21 -3.93 12.87
C LEU A 439 -23.57 -3.66 14.34
N ALA A 440 -22.84 -2.78 15.03
CA ALA A 440 -23.14 -2.49 16.43
C ALA A 440 -24.55 -1.92 16.62
N ARG A 441 -24.96 -0.98 15.75
CA ARG A 441 -26.32 -0.41 15.74
C ARG A 441 -27.38 -1.45 15.37
N ALA A 442 -27.14 -2.23 14.32
CA ALA A 442 -28.09 -3.25 13.87
C ALA A 442 -28.34 -4.31 14.95
N GLY A 443 -27.28 -4.80 15.60
CA GLY A 443 -27.38 -5.77 16.70
C GLY A 443 -28.10 -5.20 17.93
N THR A 444 -27.85 -3.91 18.26
CA THR A 444 -28.56 -3.23 19.35
C THR A 444 -30.06 -3.10 19.06
N LYS A 445 -30.42 -2.74 17.82
CA LYS A 445 -31.83 -2.65 17.38
C LYS A 445 -32.52 -4.02 17.36
N GLU A 446 -31.78 -5.08 17.10
CA GLU A 446 -32.27 -6.47 17.16
C GLU A 446 -32.48 -6.97 18.61
N GLY A 447 -31.93 -6.25 19.60
CA GLY A 447 -32.08 -6.57 21.03
C GLY A 447 -30.93 -7.37 21.63
N TYR A 448 -29.79 -7.48 20.93
CA TYR A 448 -28.60 -8.14 21.47
C TYR A 448 -27.83 -7.23 22.43
N THR A 449 -27.12 -7.85 23.38
CA THR A 449 -26.04 -7.14 24.08
C THR A 449 -24.84 -7.10 23.14
N VAL A 450 -24.37 -5.90 22.79
CA VAL A 450 -23.28 -5.69 21.86
C VAL A 450 -22.05 -5.17 22.57
N LYS A 451 -20.88 -5.78 22.30
CA LYS A 451 -19.57 -5.19 22.59
C LYS A 451 -18.75 -5.16 21.32
N PHE A 452 -17.98 -4.08 21.15
CA PHE A 452 -17.11 -3.93 19.99
C PHE A 452 -15.80 -3.23 20.37
N ASN A 453 -14.80 -3.40 19.51
CA ASN A 453 -13.50 -2.73 19.62
C ASN A 453 -12.97 -2.41 18.21
N ASP A 454 -12.67 -1.15 17.96
CA ASP A 454 -12.01 -0.70 16.72
C ASP A 454 -10.53 -0.45 16.99
N LYS A 455 -9.67 -1.30 16.44
CA LYS A 455 -8.22 -1.10 16.50
C LYS A 455 -7.77 -0.24 15.33
N LYS A 456 -7.26 0.95 15.65
CA LYS A 456 -6.65 1.87 14.68
C LYS A 456 -5.12 1.81 14.82
N GLY A 457 -4.41 1.82 13.69
CA GLY A 457 -2.96 1.90 13.66
C GLY A 457 -2.41 3.32 13.86
N LEU A 458 -1.08 3.44 13.82
CA LEU A 458 -0.36 4.73 13.88
C LEU A 458 -0.79 5.70 12.77
N ALA A 459 -1.13 5.16 11.59
CA ALA A 459 -1.59 5.94 10.45
C ALA A 459 -3.11 6.01 10.38
N ILE A 460 -3.62 7.20 10.01
CA ILE A 460 -5.04 7.41 9.74
C ILE A 460 -5.51 6.62 8.49
N ARG A 461 -4.61 6.45 7.51
CA ARG A 461 -4.84 5.69 6.27
C ARG A 461 -3.67 4.75 6.00
N ASN A 462 -3.89 3.73 5.16
CA ASN A 462 -2.86 2.80 4.66
C ASN A 462 -2.23 1.85 5.68
N GLY A 463 -2.44 2.05 6.99
CA GLY A 463 -2.12 1.06 8.02
C GLY A 463 -3.21 -0.01 8.16
N ALA A 464 -2.85 -1.12 8.80
CA ALA A 464 -3.81 -2.15 9.20
C ALA A 464 -4.87 -1.58 10.17
N VAL A 465 -6.13 -1.91 9.91
CA VAL A 465 -7.28 -1.54 10.75
C VAL A 465 -8.16 -2.76 10.92
N SER A 466 -8.62 -3.00 12.14
CA SER A 466 -9.56 -4.09 12.42
C SER A 466 -10.68 -3.64 13.34
N ALA A 467 -11.80 -4.37 13.26
CA ALA A 467 -12.90 -4.24 14.19
C ALA A 467 -13.34 -5.62 14.70
N HIS A 468 -13.63 -5.67 15.99
CA HIS A 468 -14.18 -6.83 16.68
C HIS A 468 -15.63 -6.51 17.03
N ILE A 469 -16.55 -7.42 16.70
CA ILE A 469 -17.97 -7.32 17.05
C ILE A 469 -18.35 -8.62 17.77
N ASN A 470 -18.95 -8.49 18.95
CA ASN A 470 -19.52 -9.60 19.69
C ASN A 470 -20.96 -9.27 20.08
N TYR A 471 -21.88 -10.18 19.75
CA TYR A 471 -23.26 -10.17 20.20
C TYR A 471 -23.47 -11.26 21.24
N ALA A 472 -24.28 -10.96 22.25
CA ALA A 472 -24.75 -11.93 23.23
C ALA A 472 -26.28 -11.93 23.27
N LYS A 473 -26.84 -13.15 23.36
CA LYS A 473 -28.26 -13.37 23.64
C LYS A 473 -28.43 -13.64 25.14
N GLY A 474 -29.45 -13.04 25.75
CA GLY A 474 -29.75 -13.24 27.18
C GLY A 474 -28.59 -12.84 28.10
N SER A 475 -28.16 -13.75 28.98
CA SER A 475 -27.13 -13.52 30.00
C SER A 475 -25.72 -13.91 29.59
N ALA A 476 -25.50 -14.30 28.32
CA ALA A 476 -24.18 -14.72 27.83
C ALA A 476 -23.14 -13.60 28.02
N LYS A 477 -21.93 -13.99 28.41
CA LYS A 477 -20.82 -13.07 28.68
C LYS A 477 -19.97 -12.92 27.42
N ILE A 478 -19.76 -11.68 27.00
CA ILE A 478 -18.93 -11.33 25.85
C ILE A 478 -17.81 -10.37 26.22
N SER A 479 -16.72 -10.43 25.46
CA SER A 479 -15.59 -9.51 25.52
C SER A 479 -15.73 -8.41 24.46
N THR A 480 -14.90 -7.36 24.53
CA THR A 480 -14.71 -6.38 23.44
C THR A 480 -13.82 -6.91 22.33
N ILE A 481 -13.02 -7.95 22.59
CA ILE A 481 -12.14 -8.63 21.63
C ILE A 481 -12.75 -9.98 21.28
N VAL A 482 -12.80 -10.33 19.99
CA VAL A 482 -13.16 -11.67 19.51
C VAL A 482 -12.11 -12.67 19.98
N PRO A 483 -12.46 -13.74 20.71
CA PRO A 483 -11.48 -14.76 21.07
C PRO A 483 -10.95 -15.50 19.83
N ASN A 484 -9.71 -15.96 19.90
CA ASN A 484 -9.05 -16.73 18.84
C ASN A 484 -9.88 -17.95 18.44
N GLY A 485 -10.00 -18.19 17.14
CA GLY A 485 -10.80 -19.29 16.56
C GLY A 485 -12.32 -19.17 16.71
N LYS A 486 -12.86 -18.10 17.31
CA LYS A 486 -14.29 -17.97 17.65
C LYS A 486 -15.09 -17.01 16.75
N ALA A 487 -14.50 -16.44 15.70
CA ALA A 487 -15.28 -15.65 14.74
C ALA A 487 -16.28 -16.55 13.98
N ASP A 488 -17.53 -16.12 13.85
CA ASP A 488 -18.52 -16.72 12.95
C ASP A 488 -18.37 -16.13 11.54
N LEU A 489 -18.09 -14.83 11.46
CA LEU A 489 -17.88 -14.12 10.20
C LEU A 489 -16.51 -13.43 10.19
N LEU A 490 -15.71 -13.71 9.15
CA LEU A 490 -14.56 -12.91 8.78
C LEU A 490 -14.89 -12.05 7.55
N LEU A 491 -15.00 -10.74 7.73
CA LEU A 491 -15.25 -9.79 6.64
C LEU A 491 -13.94 -9.10 6.23
N GLY A 492 -13.32 -9.58 5.16
CA GLY A 492 -12.02 -9.14 4.69
C GLY A 492 -12.09 -8.07 3.60
N LEU A 493 -11.85 -6.80 3.94
CA LEU A 493 -11.78 -5.74 2.92
C LEU A 493 -10.49 -5.80 2.09
N ASP A 494 -9.45 -6.43 2.62
CA ASP A 494 -8.14 -6.63 2.00
C ASP A 494 -7.63 -8.06 2.30
N MET A 495 -7.08 -8.74 1.30
CA MET A 495 -6.66 -10.14 1.44
C MET A 495 -5.53 -10.35 2.46
N LEU A 496 -4.51 -9.50 2.47
CA LEU A 496 -3.40 -9.64 3.43
C LEU A 496 -3.88 -9.44 4.87
N GLU A 497 -4.78 -8.48 5.11
CA GLU A 497 -5.35 -8.28 6.44
C GLU A 497 -6.36 -9.37 6.83
N ALA A 498 -7.06 -9.97 5.87
CA ALA A 498 -7.89 -11.15 6.10
C ALA A 498 -7.05 -12.36 6.52
N GLU A 499 -5.97 -12.64 5.80
CA GLU A 499 -5.02 -13.70 6.14
C GLU A 499 -4.39 -13.47 7.52
N ARG A 500 -3.96 -12.23 7.84
CA ARG A 500 -3.41 -11.88 9.16
C ARG A 500 -4.40 -12.12 10.29
N SER A 501 -5.69 -12.03 10.00
CA SER A 501 -6.76 -12.21 10.97
C SER A 501 -7.19 -13.67 11.20
N LEU A 502 -6.56 -14.64 10.53
CA LEU A 502 -6.87 -16.06 10.69
C LEU A 502 -6.70 -16.57 12.13
N VAL A 503 -5.96 -15.85 12.99
CA VAL A 503 -5.92 -16.11 14.44
C VAL A 503 -7.30 -16.07 15.10
N TYR A 504 -8.27 -15.35 14.53
CA TYR A 504 -9.66 -15.29 15.02
C TYR A 504 -10.59 -16.29 14.33
N ALA A 505 -10.12 -16.97 13.28
CA ALA A 505 -10.90 -17.88 12.46
C ALA A 505 -10.64 -19.34 12.83
N SER A 506 -11.61 -20.22 12.59
CA SER A 506 -11.42 -21.66 12.59
C SER A 506 -12.20 -22.32 11.47
N ARG A 507 -11.68 -23.42 10.94
CA ARG A 507 -12.32 -24.15 9.84
C ARG A 507 -13.74 -24.61 10.15
N ALA A 508 -13.99 -24.98 11.40
CA ALA A 508 -15.28 -25.52 11.85
C ALA A 508 -16.37 -24.45 12.04
N ARG A 509 -16.01 -23.16 12.11
CA ARG A 509 -16.94 -22.10 12.54
C ARG A 509 -16.97 -20.88 11.63
N THR A 510 -15.84 -20.47 11.06
CA THR A 510 -15.71 -19.15 10.45
C THR A 510 -15.98 -19.20 8.96
N THR A 511 -16.99 -18.47 8.50
CA THR A 511 -17.18 -18.20 7.08
C THR A 511 -16.52 -16.87 6.72
N ALA A 512 -15.70 -16.86 5.65
CA ALA A 512 -15.00 -15.66 5.21
C ALA A 512 -15.62 -15.08 3.92
N VAL A 513 -15.80 -13.76 3.93
CA VAL A 513 -16.29 -12.96 2.80
C VAL A 513 -15.25 -11.89 2.51
N VAL A 514 -14.52 -12.04 1.40
CA VAL A 514 -13.26 -11.32 1.16
C VAL A 514 -13.24 -10.61 -0.19
N ASN A 515 -12.75 -9.36 -0.22
CA ASN A 515 -12.40 -8.68 -1.45
C ASN A 515 -11.01 -9.15 -1.95
N SER A 516 -10.95 -9.70 -3.16
CA SER A 516 -9.72 -10.20 -3.80
C SER A 516 -8.99 -9.18 -4.66
N SER A 517 -9.46 -7.92 -4.73
CA SER A 517 -8.68 -6.85 -5.37
C SER A 517 -7.40 -6.57 -4.56
N VAL A 518 -6.24 -6.64 -5.24
CA VAL A 518 -4.91 -6.46 -4.63
C VAL A 518 -4.66 -5.00 -4.24
N ILE A 519 -4.21 -4.78 -3.00
CA ILE A 519 -3.77 -3.48 -2.49
C ILE A 519 -2.33 -3.61 -2.00
N PRO A 520 -1.35 -3.06 -2.73
CA PRO A 520 0.06 -3.23 -2.38
C PRO A 520 0.39 -2.51 -1.05
N THR A 521 1.27 -3.10 -0.25
CA THR A 521 1.85 -2.43 0.93
C THR A 521 2.89 -1.39 0.50
N ILE A 522 3.28 -0.49 1.41
CA ILE A 522 4.33 0.50 1.12
C ILE A 522 5.67 -0.16 0.73
N PRO A 523 6.17 -1.21 1.43
CA PRO A 523 7.35 -1.96 0.97
C PRO A 523 7.20 -2.57 -0.43
N MET A 524 6.02 -3.11 -0.78
CA MET A 524 5.75 -3.62 -2.13
C MET A 524 5.76 -2.49 -3.17
N LEU A 525 5.15 -1.34 -2.87
CA LEU A 525 5.20 -0.16 -3.72
C LEU A 525 6.64 0.31 -3.96
N ALA A 526 7.48 0.25 -2.93
CA ALA A 526 8.90 0.59 -2.99
C ALA A 526 9.77 -0.47 -3.71
N GLY A 527 9.20 -1.63 -4.07
CA GLY A 527 9.90 -2.72 -4.77
C GLY A 527 10.79 -3.57 -3.86
N MET A 528 10.58 -3.53 -2.54
CA MET A 528 11.35 -4.28 -1.54
C MET A 528 10.83 -5.71 -1.35
N MET A 529 9.57 -5.98 -1.74
CA MET A 529 8.98 -7.31 -1.67
C MET A 529 7.86 -7.47 -2.70
N ASN A 530 7.53 -8.71 -3.03
CA ASN A 530 6.44 -9.06 -3.95
C ASN A 530 5.16 -9.42 -3.16
N TYR A 531 4.01 -9.38 -3.83
CA TYR A 531 2.75 -9.84 -3.25
C TYR A 531 2.75 -11.38 -3.17
N PRO A 532 2.41 -12.01 -2.03
CA PRO A 532 2.38 -13.48 -1.92
C PRO A 532 1.28 -14.09 -2.80
N ALA A 533 1.57 -15.22 -3.42
CA ALA A 533 0.66 -15.85 -4.38
C ALA A 533 -0.43 -16.73 -3.73
N ASP A 534 -0.22 -17.15 -2.49
CA ASP A 534 -0.97 -18.18 -1.76
C ASP A 534 -1.97 -17.61 -0.72
N VAL A 535 -2.11 -16.29 -0.64
CA VAL A 535 -2.94 -15.59 0.36
C VAL A 535 -4.39 -16.12 0.37
N GLU A 536 -5.03 -16.26 -0.79
CA GLU A 536 -6.41 -16.75 -0.87
C GLU A 536 -6.52 -18.22 -0.49
N ASP A 537 -5.56 -19.05 -0.89
CA ASP A 537 -5.51 -20.48 -0.54
C ASP A 537 -5.34 -20.67 0.97
N ASN A 538 -4.50 -19.85 1.62
CA ASN A 538 -4.32 -19.84 3.05
C ASN A 538 -5.59 -19.45 3.80
N ILE A 539 -6.35 -18.47 3.30
CA ILE A 539 -7.64 -18.10 3.90
C ILE A 539 -8.64 -19.26 3.77
N ARG A 540 -8.77 -19.85 2.58
CA ARG A 540 -9.69 -20.99 2.33
C ARG A 540 -9.35 -22.19 3.20
N LYS A 541 -8.06 -22.47 3.40
CA LYS A 541 -7.58 -23.60 4.20
C LYS A 541 -7.98 -23.50 5.68
N HIS A 542 -8.01 -22.29 6.24
CA HIS A 542 -8.21 -22.05 7.68
C HIS A 542 -9.59 -21.46 8.02
N THR A 543 -10.49 -21.39 7.05
CA THR A 543 -11.90 -21.00 7.20
C THR A 543 -12.80 -22.09 6.64
N ASN A 544 -14.12 -21.95 6.78
CA ASN A 544 -15.07 -22.84 6.13
C ASN A 544 -15.00 -22.66 4.60
N SER A 545 -14.27 -23.55 3.93
CA SER A 545 -14.04 -23.52 2.48
C SER A 545 -15.33 -23.66 1.66
N ASP A 546 -16.34 -24.33 2.20
CA ASP A 546 -17.58 -24.65 1.48
C ASP A 546 -18.51 -23.42 1.38
N GLU A 547 -18.36 -22.47 2.30
CA GLU A 547 -19.12 -21.22 2.34
C GLU A 547 -18.28 -19.98 2.03
N TYR A 548 -17.01 -20.13 1.69
CA TYR A 548 -16.11 -19.03 1.38
C TYR A 548 -16.58 -18.24 0.15
N LEU A 549 -16.70 -16.92 0.28
CA LEU A 549 -17.04 -16.00 -0.80
C LEU A 549 -15.90 -15.01 -1.07
N SER A 550 -15.50 -14.89 -2.34
CA SER A 550 -14.59 -13.84 -2.78
C SER A 550 -14.99 -13.24 -4.12
N GLY A 551 -14.44 -12.05 -4.40
CA GLY A 551 -14.54 -11.40 -5.69
C GLY A 551 -13.70 -10.13 -5.73
N ARG A 552 -13.43 -9.61 -6.94
CA ARG A 552 -12.72 -8.34 -7.17
C ARG A 552 -13.63 -7.15 -6.89
N ILE A 553 -14.22 -7.12 -5.69
CA ILE A 553 -15.27 -6.19 -5.29
C ILE A 553 -14.77 -4.74 -5.29
N GLY A 554 -13.49 -4.51 -4.96
CA GLY A 554 -12.83 -3.22 -5.09
C GLY A 554 -13.03 -2.61 -6.47
N GLU A 555 -12.66 -3.36 -7.48
CA GLU A 555 -12.72 -2.93 -8.87
C GLU A 555 -14.14 -2.86 -9.42
N ILE A 556 -15.03 -3.78 -9.00
CA ILE A 556 -16.47 -3.69 -9.31
C ILE A 556 -17.06 -2.40 -8.72
N SER A 557 -16.74 -2.07 -7.46
CA SER A 557 -17.16 -0.82 -6.81
C SER A 557 -16.65 0.40 -7.58
N GLU A 558 -15.42 0.38 -8.07
CA GLU A 558 -14.87 1.45 -8.90
C GLU A 558 -15.63 1.61 -10.23
N LEU A 559 -16.00 0.50 -10.86
CA LEU A 559 -16.78 0.49 -12.09
C LEU A 559 -18.20 1.08 -11.90
N PHE A 560 -18.92 0.68 -10.84
CA PHE A 560 -20.30 1.13 -10.60
C PHE A 560 -20.36 2.55 -10.02
N TYR A 561 -19.46 2.89 -9.09
CA TYR A 561 -19.56 4.10 -8.28
C TYR A 561 -18.44 5.12 -8.52
N GLY A 562 -17.47 4.81 -9.38
CA GLY A 562 -16.27 5.62 -9.59
C GLY A 562 -15.34 5.65 -8.37
N ASN A 563 -15.53 4.73 -7.41
CA ASN A 563 -14.76 4.68 -6.18
C ASN A 563 -14.81 3.27 -5.55
N LYS A 564 -13.67 2.78 -5.03
CA LYS A 564 -13.55 1.51 -4.30
C LYS A 564 -14.20 1.51 -2.90
N LEU A 565 -14.59 2.68 -2.36
CA LEU A 565 -15.09 2.80 -0.98
C LEU A 565 -16.37 2.02 -0.69
N PHE A 566 -17.22 1.72 -1.69
CA PHE A 566 -18.47 0.98 -1.48
C PHE A 566 -18.24 -0.53 -1.36
N THR A 567 -17.01 -1.02 -1.56
CA THR A 567 -16.61 -2.41 -1.32
C THR A 567 -17.06 -2.93 0.03
N ASN A 568 -16.97 -2.08 1.07
CA ASN A 568 -17.39 -2.44 2.42
C ASN A 568 -18.87 -2.84 2.48
N ILE A 569 -19.77 -2.04 1.92
CA ILE A 569 -21.21 -2.27 1.95
C ILE A 569 -21.62 -3.37 0.97
N ILE A 570 -20.94 -3.51 -0.17
CA ILE A 570 -21.16 -4.64 -1.09
C ILE A 570 -20.82 -5.96 -0.38
N LEU A 571 -19.66 -6.06 0.27
CA LEU A 571 -19.30 -7.26 1.04
C LEU A 571 -20.27 -7.51 2.21
N LEU A 572 -20.76 -6.47 2.88
CA LEU A 572 -21.79 -6.58 3.91
C LEU A 572 -23.10 -7.17 3.35
N GLY A 573 -23.52 -6.72 2.17
CA GLY A 573 -24.69 -7.26 1.45
C GLY A 573 -24.50 -8.72 1.05
N MET A 574 -23.30 -9.08 0.57
CA MET A 574 -22.96 -10.48 0.25
C MET A 574 -23.05 -11.38 1.49
N ALA A 575 -22.46 -10.95 2.61
CA ALA A 575 -22.49 -11.69 3.87
C ALA A 575 -23.92 -11.81 4.44
N PHE A 576 -24.70 -10.73 4.35
CA PHE A 576 -26.11 -10.75 4.75
C PHE A 576 -26.93 -11.75 3.92
N GLN A 577 -26.78 -11.72 2.60
CA GLN A 577 -27.53 -12.60 1.70
C GLN A 577 -27.18 -14.09 1.88
N ARG A 578 -25.96 -14.39 2.34
CA ARG A 578 -25.54 -15.75 2.70
C ARG A 578 -26.01 -16.20 4.08
N GLY A 579 -26.77 -15.36 4.80
CA GLY A 579 -27.29 -15.71 6.12
C GLY A 579 -26.20 -15.77 7.18
N LEU A 580 -25.16 -14.93 7.07
CA LEU A 580 -24.03 -14.92 8.02
C LEU A 580 -24.17 -13.85 9.12
N ILE A 581 -25.16 -12.97 9.00
CA ILE A 581 -25.37 -11.85 9.92
C ILE A 581 -26.73 -12.02 10.61
N PRO A 582 -26.79 -12.11 11.95
CA PRO A 582 -28.00 -12.50 12.69
C PRO A 582 -28.96 -11.33 12.98
N VAL A 583 -29.17 -10.42 12.02
CA VAL A 583 -30.08 -9.27 12.18
C VAL A 583 -31.09 -9.24 11.05
N SER A 584 -32.21 -8.54 11.25
CA SER A 584 -33.18 -8.32 10.17
C SER A 584 -32.65 -7.34 9.10
N GLU A 585 -33.08 -7.54 7.85
CA GLU A 585 -32.75 -6.64 6.72
C GLU A 585 -33.08 -5.19 7.04
N LYS A 586 -34.26 -4.96 7.63
CA LYS A 586 -34.73 -3.65 8.07
C LYS A 586 -33.74 -2.99 9.03
N ASN A 587 -33.33 -3.69 10.09
CA ASN A 587 -32.43 -3.14 11.10
C ASN A 587 -31.04 -2.87 10.52
N LEU A 588 -30.58 -3.71 9.59
CA LEU A 588 -29.29 -3.53 8.93
C LEU A 588 -29.30 -2.31 7.99
N LEU A 589 -30.32 -2.17 7.14
CA LEU A 589 -30.48 -1.01 6.25
C LEU A 589 -30.63 0.30 7.03
N GLU A 590 -31.43 0.32 8.10
CA GLU A 590 -31.53 1.49 8.99
C GLU A 590 -30.17 1.86 9.60
N ALA A 591 -29.43 0.87 10.10
CA ALA A 591 -28.10 1.10 10.65
C ALA A 591 -27.12 1.66 9.60
N ILE A 592 -27.13 1.16 8.36
CA ILE A 592 -26.33 1.70 7.25
C ILE A 592 -26.67 3.18 7.02
N MET A 593 -27.97 3.53 7.00
CA MET A 593 -28.41 4.91 6.76
C MET A 593 -28.03 5.89 7.88
N GLU A 594 -27.95 5.41 9.12
CA GLU A 594 -27.56 6.19 10.29
C GLU A 594 -26.04 6.43 10.38
N THR A 595 -25.22 5.50 9.86
CA THR A 595 -23.75 5.60 9.94
C THR A 595 -23.13 6.47 8.85
N VAL A 596 -23.84 6.69 7.74
CA VAL A 596 -23.36 7.49 6.61
C VAL A 596 -24.02 8.86 6.51
N SER A 597 -23.36 9.78 5.81
CA SER A 597 -23.92 11.12 5.58
C SER A 597 -25.20 11.08 4.74
N PRO A 598 -26.16 12.02 4.91
CA PRO A 598 -27.44 11.99 4.19
C PRO A 598 -27.31 11.88 2.67
N SER A 599 -26.32 12.57 2.07
CA SER A 599 -26.07 12.54 0.61
C SER A 599 -25.49 11.22 0.10
N GLN A 600 -25.09 10.30 0.99
CA GLN A 600 -24.53 9.00 0.64
C GLN A 600 -25.50 7.84 0.89
N ARG A 601 -26.64 8.07 1.55
CA ARG A 601 -27.58 7.00 1.96
C ARG A 601 -28.07 6.16 0.77
N ALA A 602 -28.56 6.81 -0.29
CA ALA A 602 -29.09 6.13 -1.47
C ALA A 602 -28.05 5.20 -2.12
N ARG A 603 -26.82 5.68 -2.30
CA ARG A 603 -25.72 4.89 -2.89
C ARG A 603 -25.28 3.74 -2.00
N ASN A 604 -25.29 3.90 -0.68
CA ASN A 604 -24.96 2.79 0.22
C ASN A 604 -26.08 1.74 0.26
N ALA A 605 -27.35 2.15 0.22
CA ALA A 605 -28.47 1.21 0.11
C ALA A 605 -28.38 0.41 -1.20
N GLU A 606 -28.14 1.08 -2.33
CA GLU A 606 -27.92 0.41 -3.62
C GLU A 606 -26.72 -0.54 -3.58
N ALA A 607 -25.60 -0.14 -2.97
CA ALA A 607 -24.42 -0.99 -2.82
C ALA A 607 -24.69 -2.24 -1.98
N PHE A 608 -25.55 -2.13 -0.96
CA PHE A 608 -25.96 -3.26 -0.13
C PHE A 608 -26.80 -4.25 -0.94
N GLU A 609 -27.80 -3.75 -1.67
CA GLU A 609 -28.62 -4.58 -2.56
C GLU A 609 -27.80 -5.22 -3.68
N LEU A 610 -26.84 -4.50 -4.24
CA LEU A 610 -25.90 -5.03 -5.23
C LEU A 610 -25.07 -6.19 -4.64
N GLY A 611 -24.59 -6.03 -3.41
CA GLY A 611 -23.90 -7.11 -2.69
C GLY A 611 -24.78 -8.34 -2.48
N ARG A 612 -26.05 -8.15 -2.12
CA ARG A 612 -27.00 -9.25 -2.03
C ARG A 612 -27.20 -9.93 -3.37
N LYS A 613 -27.38 -9.16 -4.44
CA LYS A 613 -27.53 -9.68 -5.80
C LYS A 613 -26.32 -10.55 -6.20
N PHE A 614 -25.10 -10.11 -5.93
CA PHE A 614 -23.89 -10.88 -6.23
C PHE A 614 -23.76 -12.18 -5.44
N ALA A 615 -24.25 -12.22 -4.19
CA ALA A 615 -24.26 -13.45 -3.41
C ALA A 615 -25.33 -14.44 -3.90
N ALA A 616 -26.47 -13.94 -4.40
CA ALA A 616 -27.55 -14.75 -4.96
C ALA A 616 -27.25 -15.26 -6.38
N GLU A 617 -26.60 -14.43 -7.21
CA GLU A 617 -26.23 -14.69 -8.61
C GLU A 617 -24.71 -14.43 -8.80
N PRO A 618 -23.86 -15.38 -8.37
CA PRO A 618 -22.40 -15.22 -8.39
C PRO A 618 -21.79 -15.02 -9.78
N GLU A 619 -22.51 -15.35 -10.84
CA GLU A 619 -22.07 -15.08 -12.21
C GLU A 619 -21.78 -13.59 -12.47
N TYR A 620 -22.39 -12.67 -11.72
CA TYR A 620 -22.11 -11.23 -11.84
C TYR A 620 -20.79 -10.80 -11.21
N LEU A 621 -20.09 -11.67 -10.48
CA LEU A 621 -18.73 -11.41 -10.02
C LEU A 621 -17.71 -11.45 -11.17
N GLU A 622 -18.08 -12.07 -12.29
CA GLU A 622 -17.30 -12.07 -13.53
C GLU A 622 -17.49 -10.77 -14.32
N PHE A 623 -16.42 -10.00 -14.54
CA PHE A 623 -16.48 -8.69 -15.22
C PHE A 623 -17.21 -8.72 -16.58
N LYS A 624 -17.03 -9.81 -17.36
CA LYS A 624 -17.70 -10.02 -18.66
C LYS A 624 -19.23 -9.97 -18.58
N ASN A 625 -19.80 -10.29 -17.42
CA ASN A 625 -21.25 -10.32 -17.21
C ASN A 625 -21.80 -8.95 -16.78
N ILE A 626 -20.96 -8.05 -16.24
CA ILE A 626 -21.37 -6.70 -15.78
C ILE A 626 -20.98 -5.57 -16.73
N VAL A 627 -19.97 -5.79 -17.58
CA VAL A 627 -19.50 -4.85 -18.59
C VAL A 627 -20.02 -5.26 -19.98
N ALA A 628 -20.43 -4.29 -20.81
CA ALA A 628 -20.87 -4.54 -22.18
C ALA A 628 -19.76 -4.37 -23.23
N ASP A 629 -18.77 -3.52 -22.95
CA ASP A 629 -17.70 -3.17 -23.88
C ASP A 629 -16.40 -3.91 -23.56
N ASN A 630 -15.88 -4.67 -24.52
CA ASN A 630 -14.60 -5.38 -24.40
C ASN A 630 -13.41 -4.44 -24.12
N LYS A 631 -13.47 -3.16 -24.55
CA LYS A 631 -12.43 -2.16 -24.21
C LYS A 631 -12.37 -1.90 -22.70
N ILE A 632 -13.52 -1.89 -22.03
CA ILE A 632 -13.61 -1.73 -20.58
C ILE A 632 -13.06 -2.97 -19.88
N LEU A 633 -13.40 -4.18 -20.36
CA LEU A 633 -12.88 -5.42 -19.76
C LEU A 633 -11.35 -5.46 -19.71
N ARG A 634 -10.68 -4.95 -20.75
CA ARG A 634 -9.21 -4.86 -20.79
C ARG A 634 -8.64 -3.96 -19.71
N LEU A 635 -9.36 -2.92 -19.27
CA LEU A 635 -8.93 -2.09 -18.14
C LEU A 635 -8.89 -2.84 -16.82
N PHE A 636 -9.78 -3.81 -16.67
CA PHE A 636 -9.91 -4.64 -15.48
C PHE A 636 -9.13 -5.96 -15.62
N GLY A 637 -8.11 -5.98 -16.48
CA GLY A 637 -7.16 -7.08 -16.60
C GLY A 637 -7.62 -8.24 -17.48
N ALA A 638 -8.70 -8.10 -18.26
CA ALA A 638 -9.01 -9.08 -19.29
C ALA A 638 -7.93 -9.06 -20.36
N LYS A 639 -7.17 -10.14 -20.48
CA LYS A 639 -6.13 -10.33 -21.50
C LYS A 639 -6.80 -10.82 -22.79
N GLU A 640 -6.47 -10.18 -23.91
CA GLU A 640 -6.84 -10.71 -25.23
C GLU A 640 -5.91 -11.89 -25.59
N SER A 641 -6.37 -12.74 -26.49
CA SER A 641 -5.54 -13.79 -27.08
C SER A 641 -4.41 -13.21 -27.93
N TYR A 642 -3.36 -13.98 -28.18
CA TYR A 642 -2.27 -13.58 -29.05
C TYR A 642 -2.77 -13.32 -30.48
N ILE A 643 -3.79 -14.07 -30.94
CA ILE A 643 -4.39 -13.91 -32.27
C ILE A 643 -5.12 -12.57 -32.37
N GLU A 644 -5.91 -12.22 -31.35
CA GLU A 644 -6.59 -10.92 -31.28
C GLU A 644 -5.58 -9.78 -31.23
N LEU A 645 -4.52 -9.91 -30.41
CA LEU A 645 -3.44 -8.92 -30.34
C LEU A 645 -2.76 -8.77 -31.70
N LEU A 646 -2.40 -9.89 -32.34
CA LEU A 646 -1.74 -9.93 -33.62
C LEU A 646 -2.57 -9.20 -34.69
N ALA A 647 -3.86 -9.56 -34.82
CA ALA A 647 -4.75 -8.95 -35.80
C ALA A 647 -4.86 -7.43 -35.59
N ARG A 648 -5.03 -7.01 -34.33
CA ARG A 648 -5.17 -5.61 -33.95
C ARG A 648 -3.89 -4.81 -34.16
N LYS A 649 -2.72 -5.39 -33.88
CA LYS A 649 -1.41 -4.76 -34.13
C LYS A 649 -1.08 -4.71 -35.63
N SER A 650 -1.43 -5.73 -36.40
CA SER A 650 -1.34 -5.69 -37.87
C SER A 650 -2.19 -4.55 -38.44
N ASP A 651 -3.43 -4.40 -37.97
CA ASP A 651 -4.32 -3.29 -38.36
C ASP A 651 -3.72 -1.92 -38.01
N THR A 652 -3.15 -1.79 -36.80
CA THR A 652 -2.47 -0.57 -36.36
C THR A 652 -1.27 -0.22 -37.26
N ILE A 653 -0.48 -1.21 -37.68
CA ILE A 653 0.64 -1.00 -38.61
C ILE A 653 0.13 -0.59 -39.99
N ALA A 654 -0.90 -1.26 -40.50
CA ALA A 654 -1.47 -1.02 -41.83
C ALA A 654 -2.00 0.42 -41.96
N HIS A 655 -2.68 0.92 -40.93
CA HIS A 655 -3.27 2.26 -40.89
C HIS A 655 -2.36 3.33 -40.27
N SER A 656 -1.11 3.00 -39.94
CA SER A 656 -0.18 3.95 -39.36
C SER A 656 0.17 5.05 -40.36
N TYR A 657 -0.25 6.28 -40.06
CA TYR A 657 -0.10 7.45 -40.94
C TYR A 657 1.35 7.68 -41.44
N TRP A 658 2.37 7.38 -40.63
CA TRP A 658 3.77 7.57 -41.06
C TRP A 658 4.29 6.44 -41.95
N MET A 659 3.61 5.29 -41.95
CA MET A 659 3.93 4.09 -42.72
C MET A 659 3.04 3.98 -43.96
N TRP A 660 2.22 4.98 -44.29
CA TRP A 660 1.14 4.86 -45.28
C TRP A 660 1.55 4.29 -46.66
N TRP A 661 2.79 4.47 -47.11
CA TRP A 661 3.31 3.87 -48.36
C TRP A 661 3.73 2.39 -48.25
N LYS A 662 3.92 1.88 -47.03
CA LYS A 662 4.46 0.53 -46.73
C LYS A 662 3.69 -0.20 -45.61
N GLY A 663 2.59 0.37 -45.12
CA GLY A 663 1.87 -0.09 -43.93
C GLY A 663 1.35 -1.51 -44.12
N GLU A 664 0.66 -1.77 -45.21
CA GLU A 664 0.15 -3.10 -45.56
C GLU A 664 1.26 -4.15 -45.64
N HIS A 665 2.33 -3.87 -46.39
CA HIS A 665 3.47 -4.79 -46.49
C HIS A 665 4.13 -5.03 -45.12
N THR A 666 4.31 -3.98 -44.31
CA THR A 666 4.90 -4.11 -42.97
C THR A 666 3.99 -4.90 -42.03
N ALA A 667 2.68 -4.74 -42.14
CA ALA A 667 1.69 -5.48 -41.36
C ALA A 667 1.68 -6.96 -41.72
N GLU A 668 1.82 -7.29 -43.00
CA GLU A 668 1.91 -8.67 -43.49
C GLU A 668 3.23 -9.33 -43.07
N GLU A 669 4.36 -8.62 -43.16
CA GLU A 669 5.66 -9.10 -42.69
C GLU A 669 5.66 -9.31 -41.16
N TYR A 670 5.05 -8.39 -40.40
CA TYR A 670 4.85 -8.54 -38.96
C TYR A 670 4.05 -9.81 -38.65
N ARG A 671 2.91 -10.00 -39.35
CA ARG A 671 2.03 -11.15 -39.18
C ARG A 671 2.77 -12.45 -39.46
N THR A 672 3.41 -12.53 -40.62
CA THR A 672 4.20 -13.69 -41.06
C THR A 672 5.30 -14.02 -40.06
N MET A 673 6.03 -13.01 -39.57
CA MET A 673 7.11 -13.19 -38.61
C MET A 673 6.60 -13.76 -37.28
N VAL A 674 5.50 -13.22 -36.75
CA VAL A 674 4.90 -13.71 -35.49
C VAL A 674 4.31 -15.11 -35.66
N GLU A 675 3.50 -15.34 -36.69
CA GLU A 675 2.87 -16.64 -36.94
C GLU A 675 3.92 -17.74 -37.16
N TYR A 676 4.97 -17.47 -37.96
CA TYR A 676 6.08 -18.40 -38.13
C TYR A 676 6.77 -18.73 -36.81
N THR A 677 7.06 -17.71 -35.99
CA THR A 677 7.77 -17.90 -34.73
C THR A 677 6.91 -18.64 -33.70
N VAL A 678 5.63 -18.30 -33.58
CA VAL A 678 4.67 -18.98 -32.71
C VAL A 678 4.48 -20.43 -33.14
N ALA A 679 4.31 -20.69 -34.44
CA ALA A 679 4.19 -22.06 -34.96
C ALA A 679 5.44 -22.90 -34.70
N LYS A 680 6.63 -22.28 -34.77
CA LYS A 680 7.90 -22.95 -34.50
C LYS A 680 8.11 -23.26 -33.01
N MET A 681 7.71 -22.35 -32.12
CA MET A 681 7.95 -22.52 -30.67
C MET A 681 6.84 -23.27 -29.94
N ASN A 682 5.58 -23.12 -30.39
CA ASN A 682 4.38 -23.73 -29.81
C ASN A 682 4.27 -23.58 -28.28
N LEU A 683 4.43 -22.35 -27.78
CA LEU A 683 4.41 -22.03 -26.35
C LEU A 683 3.01 -21.65 -25.86
N ASP A 684 2.88 -21.42 -24.55
CA ASP A 684 1.63 -20.96 -23.95
C ASP A 684 1.17 -19.59 -24.46
N GLU A 685 -0.13 -19.35 -24.30
CA GLU A 685 -0.83 -18.16 -24.78
C GLU A 685 -0.19 -16.84 -24.34
N GLU A 686 0.24 -16.76 -23.08
CA GLU A 686 0.86 -15.56 -22.53
C GLU A 686 2.23 -15.30 -23.16
N THR A 687 3.02 -16.35 -23.37
CA THR A 687 4.32 -16.23 -24.01
C THR A 687 4.19 -15.79 -25.47
N ASN A 688 3.23 -16.35 -26.21
CA ASN A 688 2.95 -15.95 -27.60
C ASN A 688 2.45 -14.51 -27.69
N ARG A 689 1.58 -14.08 -26.76
CA ARG A 689 1.11 -12.70 -26.67
C ARG A 689 2.27 -11.72 -26.38
N ASN A 690 3.14 -12.07 -25.43
CA ASN A 690 4.34 -11.28 -25.11
C ASN A 690 5.26 -11.15 -26.33
N LEU A 691 5.52 -12.24 -27.04
CA LEU A 691 6.30 -12.22 -28.28
C LEU A 691 5.67 -11.28 -29.32
N ALA A 692 4.39 -11.48 -29.63
CA ALA A 692 3.67 -10.69 -30.62
C ALA A 692 3.73 -9.18 -30.30
N ARG A 693 3.59 -8.81 -29.02
CA ARG A 693 3.73 -7.42 -28.56
C ARG A 693 5.16 -6.89 -28.75
N ARG A 694 6.20 -7.65 -28.39
CA ARG A 694 7.59 -7.19 -28.54
C ARG A 694 8.02 -7.08 -29.98
N VAL A 695 7.61 -8.00 -30.86
CA VAL A 695 7.90 -7.89 -32.29
C VAL A 695 7.27 -6.61 -32.87
N TYR A 696 6.03 -6.29 -32.50
CA TYR A 696 5.40 -5.00 -32.87
C TYR A 696 6.23 -3.81 -32.36
N ASP A 697 6.61 -3.82 -31.08
CA ASP A 697 7.40 -2.75 -30.48
C ASP A 697 8.76 -2.57 -31.19
N MET A 698 9.41 -3.66 -31.60
CA MET A 698 10.67 -3.63 -32.37
C MET A 698 10.51 -3.00 -33.74
N ILE A 699 9.40 -3.28 -34.45
CA ILE A 699 9.11 -2.67 -35.75
C ILE A 699 8.92 -1.17 -35.57
N MET A 700 8.14 -0.76 -34.57
CA MET A 700 7.91 0.65 -34.27
C MET A 700 9.22 1.36 -33.91
N TRP A 701 10.07 0.73 -33.09
CA TRP A 701 11.35 1.30 -32.67
C TRP A 701 12.40 1.32 -33.80
N GLY A 702 12.70 0.18 -34.43
CA GLY A 702 13.85 -0.02 -35.32
C GLY A 702 13.51 -0.46 -36.75
N GLY A 703 12.27 -0.88 -37.02
CA GLY A 703 11.82 -1.39 -38.33
C GLY A 703 11.93 -2.92 -38.44
N LEU A 704 11.57 -3.47 -39.60
CA LEU A 704 11.49 -4.92 -39.84
C LEU A 704 12.83 -5.63 -39.58
N ASP A 705 13.94 -5.11 -40.09
CA ASP A 705 15.25 -5.74 -39.90
C ASP A 705 15.67 -5.80 -38.42
N TYR A 706 15.25 -4.81 -37.62
CA TYR A 706 15.50 -4.81 -36.19
C TYR A 706 14.67 -5.88 -35.47
N ALA A 707 13.40 -6.04 -35.86
CA ALA A 707 12.52 -7.07 -35.35
C ALA A 707 12.99 -8.49 -35.71
N ARG A 708 13.47 -8.70 -36.94
CA ARG A 708 14.03 -9.99 -37.38
C ARG A 708 15.22 -10.41 -36.50
N LYS A 709 16.18 -9.51 -36.28
CA LYS A 709 17.34 -9.79 -35.40
C LYS A 709 16.93 -10.17 -33.98
N TYR A 710 15.88 -9.52 -33.45
CA TYR A 710 15.33 -9.87 -32.15
C TYR A 710 14.72 -11.29 -32.16
N VAL A 711 13.89 -11.61 -33.17
CA VAL A 711 13.26 -12.93 -33.32
C VAL A 711 14.30 -14.03 -33.51
N ASP A 712 15.30 -13.80 -34.37
CA ASP A 712 16.38 -14.76 -34.61
C ASP A 712 17.11 -15.10 -33.31
N ARG A 713 17.43 -14.09 -32.50
CA ARG A 713 18.07 -14.29 -31.20
C ARG A 713 17.19 -15.02 -30.19
N VAL A 714 15.88 -14.78 -30.19
CA VAL A 714 14.93 -15.54 -29.36
C VAL A 714 14.87 -17.00 -29.82
N LEU A 715 14.87 -17.26 -31.12
CA LEU A 715 14.86 -18.61 -31.69
C LEU A 715 16.16 -19.37 -31.40
N GLU A 716 17.31 -18.69 -31.34
CA GLU A 716 18.57 -19.28 -30.87
C GLU A 716 18.45 -19.80 -29.43
N VAL A 717 17.88 -18.99 -28.52
CA VAL A 717 17.65 -19.40 -27.12
C VAL A 717 16.67 -20.57 -27.06
N PHE A 718 15.56 -20.47 -27.78
CA PHE A 718 14.53 -21.52 -27.83
C PHE A 718 15.09 -22.87 -28.30
N ALA A 719 16.00 -22.86 -29.28
CA ALA A 719 16.59 -24.09 -29.81
C ALA A 719 17.41 -24.90 -28.78
N VAL A 720 17.88 -24.27 -27.70
CA VAL A 720 18.67 -24.89 -26.63
C VAL A 720 17.87 -25.01 -25.32
N ASP A 721 16.68 -24.40 -25.25
CA ASP A 721 15.85 -24.39 -24.05
C ASP A 721 15.12 -25.73 -23.82
N GLN A 722 14.71 -25.98 -22.59
CA GLN A 722 14.20 -27.27 -22.13
C GLN A 722 12.68 -27.25 -21.91
N PRO A 723 11.91 -28.16 -22.56
CA PRO A 723 10.47 -28.30 -22.33
C PRO A 723 10.12 -28.64 -20.87
N GLU A 724 10.94 -29.44 -20.20
CA GLU A 724 10.75 -29.87 -18.80
C GLU A 724 10.84 -28.70 -17.82
N LYS A 725 11.49 -27.61 -18.24
CA LYS A 725 11.61 -26.34 -17.50
C LYS A 725 10.58 -25.32 -17.98
N ASN A 726 9.58 -25.76 -18.75
CA ASN A 726 8.51 -24.92 -19.31
C ASN A 726 9.05 -23.72 -20.11
N TYR A 727 10.14 -23.94 -20.86
CA TYR A 727 10.81 -22.93 -21.68
C TYR A 727 11.14 -21.62 -20.93
N ALA A 728 11.58 -21.77 -19.68
CA ALA A 728 11.85 -20.67 -18.77
C ALA A 728 12.90 -19.67 -19.31
N ALA A 729 13.87 -20.15 -20.10
CA ALA A 729 14.90 -19.30 -20.70
C ALA A 729 14.35 -18.50 -21.89
N THR A 730 13.54 -19.11 -22.74
CA THR A 730 12.87 -18.47 -23.87
C THR A 730 11.95 -17.37 -23.39
N LYS A 731 11.15 -17.63 -22.34
CA LYS A 731 10.30 -16.64 -21.67
C LYS A 731 11.12 -15.45 -21.15
N ALA A 732 12.25 -15.72 -20.51
CA ALA A 732 13.16 -14.68 -20.04
C ALA A 732 13.78 -13.88 -21.20
N ALA A 733 14.23 -14.55 -22.27
CA ALA A 733 14.84 -13.91 -23.43
C ALA A 733 13.85 -12.99 -24.17
N ILE A 734 12.60 -13.43 -24.38
CA ILE A 734 11.54 -12.61 -24.99
C ILE A 734 11.41 -11.27 -24.26
N LEU A 735 11.36 -11.29 -22.93
CA LEU A 735 11.16 -10.08 -22.12
C LEU A 735 12.43 -9.25 -21.97
N ASN A 736 13.55 -9.88 -21.58
CA ASN A 736 14.78 -9.21 -21.22
C ASN A 736 15.52 -8.65 -22.43
N LEU A 737 15.58 -9.39 -23.53
CA LEU A 737 16.19 -8.90 -24.77
C LEU A 737 15.40 -7.72 -25.32
N ALA A 738 14.07 -7.77 -25.23
CA ALA A 738 13.25 -6.66 -25.67
C ALA A 738 13.46 -5.40 -24.81
N LYS A 739 13.57 -5.58 -23.49
CA LYS A 739 13.82 -4.51 -22.54
C LYS A 739 15.13 -3.75 -22.81
N VAL A 740 16.22 -4.45 -23.08
CA VAL A 740 17.51 -3.80 -23.39
C VAL A 740 17.56 -3.22 -24.81
N SER A 741 16.74 -3.75 -25.73
CA SER A 741 16.71 -3.33 -27.13
C SER A 741 15.84 -2.10 -27.36
N LEU A 742 14.70 -1.99 -26.65
CA LEU A 742 13.73 -0.91 -26.80
C LEU A 742 14.06 0.27 -25.88
N ILE A 743 15.15 0.98 -26.20
CA ILE A 743 15.54 2.16 -25.43
C ILE A 743 14.43 3.21 -25.54
N LYS A 744 13.84 3.58 -24.40
CA LYS A 744 12.82 4.63 -24.27
C LYS A 744 13.43 6.02 -24.32
N ASP A 745 13.93 6.35 -25.51
CA ASP A 745 14.53 7.62 -25.84
C ASP A 745 13.49 8.73 -26.09
N GLU A 746 13.99 9.91 -26.42
CA GLU A 746 13.23 11.13 -26.70
C GLU A 746 12.43 11.06 -28.01
N ILE A 747 12.43 9.91 -28.71
CA ILE A 747 11.65 9.66 -29.93
C ILE A 747 10.60 8.56 -29.69
N TYR A 748 11.00 7.45 -29.05
CA TYR A 748 10.11 6.34 -28.72
C TYR A 748 9.15 6.71 -27.59
N THR A 749 9.60 7.47 -26.59
CA THR A 749 8.73 7.91 -25.50
C THR A 749 7.55 8.73 -26.02
N PRO A 750 7.73 9.76 -26.87
CA PRO A 750 6.62 10.45 -27.53
C PRO A 750 5.65 9.55 -28.29
N LEU A 751 6.16 8.50 -28.97
CA LEU A 751 5.31 7.51 -29.60
C LEU A 751 4.41 6.82 -28.57
N LEU A 752 5.00 6.29 -27.50
CA LEU A 752 4.26 5.58 -26.45
C LEU A 752 3.26 6.47 -25.71
N LEU A 753 3.59 7.76 -25.49
CA LEU A 753 2.68 8.75 -24.88
C LEU A 753 1.46 9.08 -25.75
N THR A 754 1.59 8.90 -27.07
CA THR A 754 0.55 9.20 -28.07
C THR A 754 0.04 7.94 -28.77
N ASP A 755 0.26 6.77 -28.17
CA ASP A 755 -0.24 5.50 -28.68
C ASP A 755 -1.76 5.44 -28.55
N ASP A 756 -2.46 5.03 -29.61
CA ASP A 756 -3.92 5.08 -29.66
C ASP A 756 -4.55 4.14 -28.62
N GLU A 757 -3.92 3.01 -28.28
CA GLU A 757 -4.43 2.12 -27.24
C GLU A 757 -4.37 2.77 -25.87
N LYS A 758 -3.26 3.48 -25.61
CA LYS A 758 -3.10 4.27 -24.40
C LYS A 758 -4.19 5.35 -24.33
N LEU A 759 -4.40 6.10 -25.40
CA LEU A 759 -5.37 7.20 -25.44
C LEU A 759 -6.81 6.69 -25.28
N GLU A 760 -7.16 5.58 -25.94
CA GLU A 760 -8.47 4.94 -25.79
C GLU A 760 -8.65 4.38 -24.36
N ARG A 761 -7.63 3.74 -23.80
CA ARG A 761 -7.64 3.31 -22.39
C ARG A 761 -7.91 4.49 -21.46
N ASP A 762 -7.25 5.62 -21.66
CA ASP A 762 -7.45 6.81 -20.84
C ASP A 762 -8.86 7.37 -21.00
N LYS A 763 -9.41 7.43 -22.23
CA LYS A 763 -10.81 7.81 -22.45
C LYS A 763 -11.76 6.93 -21.66
N VAL A 764 -11.52 5.62 -21.64
CA VAL A 764 -12.33 4.69 -20.87
C VAL A 764 -12.19 4.94 -19.37
N ARG A 765 -10.95 5.05 -18.90
CA ARG A 765 -10.60 5.28 -17.50
C ARG A 765 -11.21 6.57 -16.92
N TYR A 766 -11.25 7.65 -17.69
CA TYR A 766 -11.78 8.95 -17.24
C TYR A 766 -13.27 9.16 -17.59
N ASN A 767 -13.94 8.10 -18.05
CA ASN A 767 -15.33 8.15 -18.53
C ASN A 767 -15.56 9.30 -19.53
N ILE A 768 -14.78 9.33 -20.60
CA ILE A 768 -14.88 10.31 -21.69
C ILE A 768 -15.81 9.80 -22.78
N ASP A 769 -16.88 10.54 -23.01
CA ASP A 769 -17.77 10.35 -24.16
C ASP A 769 -17.71 11.59 -25.06
N GLU A 770 -16.98 11.46 -26.18
CA GLU A 770 -16.77 12.54 -27.13
C GLU A 770 -18.08 12.94 -27.84
N GLU A 771 -19.03 12.02 -28.02
CA GLU A 771 -20.35 12.29 -28.58
C GLU A 771 -21.23 13.08 -27.59
N ASN A 772 -21.05 12.83 -26.29
CA ASN A 772 -21.63 13.63 -25.21
C ASN A 772 -20.94 15.00 -25.03
N GLY A 773 -19.91 15.30 -25.83
CA GLY A 773 -19.20 16.57 -25.83
C GLY A 773 -18.07 16.67 -24.80
N ASP A 774 -17.63 15.53 -24.23
CA ASP A 774 -16.46 15.49 -23.37
C ASP A 774 -15.17 15.66 -24.17
N ARG A 775 -14.15 16.25 -23.54
CA ARG A 775 -12.80 16.34 -24.13
C ARG A 775 -11.76 15.98 -23.10
N ILE A 776 -10.69 15.36 -23.58
CA ILE A 776 -9.51 14.99 -22.81
C ILE A 776 -8.27 15.64 -23.43
N THR A 777 -7.45 16.28 -22.60
CA THR A 777 -6.20 16.91 -23.04
C THR A 777 -5.06 16.53 -22.09
N TYR A 778 -3.84 16.47 -22.62
CA TYR A 778 -2.66 15.97 -21.91
C TYR A 778 -1.59 17.05 -21.82
N GLU A 779 -1.06 17.26 -20.61
CA GLU A 779 0.19 17.98 -20.36
C GLU A 779 1.27 16.98 -19.91
N HIS A 780 2.27 16.75 -20.75
CA HIS A 780 3.36 15.81 -20.51
C HIS A 780 4.38 16.36 -19.52
N ILE A 781 4.76 15.58 -18.52
CA ILE A 781 5.77 15.97 -17.54
C ILE A 781 7.07 15.28 -17.93
N ASN A 782 7.83 15.97 -18.77
CA ASN A 782 9.01 15.42 -19.42
C ASN A 782 10.22 16.34 -19.28
N ARG A 783 11.41 15.73 -19.17
CA ARG A 783 12.72 16.40 -19.14
C ARG A 783 13.63 15.76 -20.19
N PRO A 784 13.49 16.12 -21.48
CA PRO A 784 14.30 15.55 -22.55
C PRO A 784 15.80 15.74 -22.31
N GLU A 785 16.58 14.76 -22.78
CA GLU A 785 18.03 14.77 -22.66
C GLU A 785 18.73 14.29 -23.94
N PHE A 786 19.74 15.05 -24.35
CA PHE A 786 20.56 14.72 -25.50
C PHE A 786 22.03 14.76 -25.12
N GLU A 787 22.81 13.84 -25.69
CA GLU A 787 24.27 13.91 -25.65
C GLU A 787 24.75 14.31 -27.04
N VAL A 788 25.36 15.48 -27.14
CA VAL A 788 25.81 16.06 -28.41
C VAL A 788 27.25 16.53 -28.25
N PHE A 789 28.17 15.92 -29.00
CA PHE A 789 29.61 16.16 -28.93
C PHE A 789 30.19 16.02 -27.50
N GLY A 790 29.73 15.02 -26.75
CA GLY A 790 30.17 14.76 -25.37
C GLY A 790 29.65 15.77 -24.34
N ARG A 791 28.73 16.66 -24.71
CA ARG A 791 28.02 17.56 -23.79
C ARG A 791 26.59 17.08 -23.57
N GLN A 792 26.19 17.02 -22.30
CA GLN A 792 24.81 16.70 -21.91
C GLN A 792 23.95 17.96 -21.98
N LEU A 793 22.87 17.90 -22.77
CA LEU A 793 21.84 18.93 -22.88
C LEU A 793 20.56 18.38 -22.28
N ARG A 794 20.14 18.93 -21.12
CA ARG A 794 18.96 18.49 -20.39
C ARG A 794 18.12 19.70 -20.00
N PHE A 795 16.82 19.66 -20.25
CA PHE A 795 15.92 20.77 -19.92
C PHE A 795 14.52 20.29 -19.56
N ASN A 796 13.82 21.03 -18.68
CA ASN A 796 12.41 20.78 -18.41
C ASN A 796 11.57 21.30 -19.57
N LEU A 797 10.69 20.47 -20.14
CA LEU A 797 9.83 20.91 -21.23
C LEU A 797 8.83 21.96 -20.71
N PRO A 798 8.78 23.17 -21.31
CA PRO A 798 7.80 24.18 -20.91
C PRO A 798 6.37 23.67 -21.08
N GLN A 799 5.48 23.99 -20.13
CA GLN A 799 4.11 23.46 -20.12
C GLN A 799 3.34 23.75 -21.41
N TRP A 800 3.52 24.92 -22.02
CA TRP A 800 2.86 25.28 -23.28
C TRP A 800 3.31 24.42 -24.47
N LEU A 801 4.53 23.86 -24.43
CA LEU A 801 5.08 22.94 -25.43
C LEU A 801 4.71 21.48 -25.16
N ALA A 802 4.43 21.12 -23.91
CA ALA A 802 4.34 19.74 -23.46
C ALA A 802 2.99 19.06 -23.76
N HIS A 803 2.55 19.05 -25.02
CA HIS A 803 1.25 18.50 -25.44
C HIS A 803 1.40 17.46 -26.56
N ASN A 804 0.32 16.73 -26.85
CA ASN A 804 0.31 15.69 -27.89
C ASN A 804 0.80 16.16 -29.26
N TRP A 805 0.56 17.43 -29.64
CA TRP A 805 1.05 17.94 -30.92
C TRP A 805 2.59 17.91 -31.02
N LEU A 806 3.31 18.25 -29.95
CA LEU A 806 4.78 18.20 -29.95
C LEU A 806 5.28 16.76 -29.87
N MET A 807 4.61 15.92 -29.07
CA MET A 807 4.93 14.49 -29.03
C MET A 807 4.75 13.83 -30.41
N ASN A 808 3.71 14.23 -31.15
CA ASN A 808 3.47 13.81 -32.51
C ASN A 808 4.58 14.29 -33.46
N ILE A 809 5.21 15.45 -33.23
CA ILE A 809 6.38 15.86 -34.02
C ILE A 809 7.59 14.98 -33.69
N PHE A 810 7.90 14.80 -32.40
CA PHE A 810 9.08 14.05 -31.97
C PHE A 810 9.03 12.57 -32.33
N LYS A 811 7.86 11.92 -32.30
CA LYS A 811 7.73 10.50 -32.66
C LYS A 811 8.12 10.20 -34.11
N HIS A 812 8.06 11.20 -35.01
CA HIS A 812 8.47 11.06 -36.40
C HIS A 812 9.97 11.34 -36.64
N ALA A 813 10.71 11.79 -35.63
CA ALA A 813 12.12 12.15 -35.76
C ALA A 813 13.07 10.94 -35.73
N LYS A 814 12.60 9.71 -36.03
CA LYS A 814 13.39 8.46 -35.97
C LYS A 814 14.70 8.52 -36.78
N PHE A 815 14.72 9.26 -37.89
CA PHE A 815 15.91 9.44 -38.72
C PHE A 815 17.08 10.11 -37.98
N THR A 816 16.80 10.86 -36.89
CA THR A 816 17.84 11.56 -36.13
C THR A 816 18.65 10.63 -35.24
N ARG A 817 18.13 9.44 -34.87
CA ARG A 817 18.83 8.45 -34.03
C ARG A 817 20.23 8.13 -34.56
N GLY A 818 20.35 7.84 -35.85
CA GLY A 818 21.64 7.48 -36.45
C GLY A 818 22.68 8.59 -36.35
N ILE A 819 22.26 9.86 -36.42
CA ILE A 819 23.13 11.02 -36.27
C ILE A 819 23.50 11.22 -34.79
N LEU A 820 22.51 11.24 -33.91
CA LEU A 820 22.70 11.49 -32.48
C LEU A 820 23.54 10.39 -31.82
N THR A 821 23.34 9.12 -32.19
CA THR A 821 24.17 8.02 -31.69
C THR A 821 25.63 8.15 -32.12
N ARG A 822 25.92 8.66 -33.32
CA ARG A 822 27.31 8.97 -33.74
C ARG A 822 27.95 10.06 -32.88
N TRP A 823 27.15 10.94 -32.28
CA TRP A 823 27.60 11.99 -31.37
C TRP A 823 27.64 11.57 -29.89
N GLY A 824 27.37 10.29 -29.58
CA GLY A 824 27.46 9.72 -28.23
C GLY A 824 26.11 9.38 -27.60
N TRP A 825 24.98 9.77 -28.20
CA TRP A 825 23.66 9.56 -27.61
C TRP A 825 23.34 8.07 -27.43
N HIS A 826 22.95 7.71 -26.20
CA HIS A 826 22.65 6.34 -25.73
C HIS A 826 23.80 5.34 -25.85
N LYS A 827 25.07 5.78 -25.87
CA LYS A 827 26.23 4.89 -25.96
C LYS A 827 26.26 3.84 -24.84
N LYS A 828 25.88 4.22 -23.60
CA LYS A 828 25.85 3.30 -22.45
C LYS A 828 24.78 2.22 -22.61
N GLU A 829 23.57 2.61 -22.96
CA GLU A 829 22.42 1.72 -23.12
C GLU A 829 22.60 0.78 -24.32
N LEU A 830 23.11 1.28 -25.45
CA LEU A 830 23.45 0.46 -26.61
C LEU A 830 24.56 -0.54 -26.28
N GLY A 831 25.61 -0.12 -25.58
CA GLY A 831 26.66 -1.03 -25.12
C GLY A 831 26.16 -2.06 -24.10
N PHE A 832 25.14 -1.74 -23.29
CA PHE A 832 24.49 -2.69 -22.38
C PHE A 832 23.62 -3.70 -23.13
N ARG A 833 22.88 -3.25 -24.15
CA ARG A 833 22.14 -4.13 -25.06
C ARG A 833 23.06 -5.13 -25.74
N ASP A 834 24.16 -4.64 -26.33
CA ASP A 834 25.12 -5.48 -27.06
C ASP A 834 25.78 -6.49 -26.11
N TRP A 835 26.17 -6.05 -24.91
CA TRP A 835 26.65 -6.94 -23.85
C TRP A 835 25.63 -8.05 -23.51
N TYR A 836 24.35 -7.72 -23.31
CA TYR A 836 23.34 -8.72 -22.98
C TYR A 836 23.10 -9.70 -24.15
N SER A 837 22.96 -9.18 -25.37
CA SER A 837 22.79 -9.98 -26.59
C SER A 837 23.96 -10.93 -26.83
N ASP A 838 25.19 -10.45 -26.69
CA ASP A 838 26.35 -11.17 -27.22
C ASP A 838 27.05 -11.99 -26.13
N GLN A 839 27.12 -11.47 -24.90
CA GLN A 839 27.80 -12.15 -23.79
C GLN A 839 26.82 -12.96 -22.93
N VAL A 840 25.69 -12.38 -22.52
CA VAL A 840 24.75 -13.08 -21.62
C VAL A 840 24.02 -14.20 -22.35
N ILE A 841 23.41 -13.90 -23.52
CA ILE A 841 22.78 -14.95 -24.33
C ILE A 841 23.85 -15.89 -24.91
N GLY A 842 25.01 -15.37 -25.34
CA GLY A 842 26.13 -16.22 -25.78
C GLY A 842 26.56 -17.24 -24.74
N PHE A 843 26.67 -16.83 -23.47
CA PHE A 843 26.95 -17.73 -22.34
C PHE A 843 25.84 -18.77 -22.14
N PHE A 844 24.57 -18.35 -22.21
CA PHE A 844 23.43 -19.27 -22.12
C PHE A 844 23.53 -20.37 -23.18
N LEU A 845 23.72 -20.00 -24.45
CA LEU A 845 23.79 -20.96 -25.57
C LEU A 845 24.94 -21.97 -25.42
N GLN A 846 26.06 -21.56 -24.81
CA GLN A 846 27.22 -22.42 -24.59
C GLN A 846 27.07 -23.32 -23.35
N THR A 847 26.42 -22.83 -22.29
CA THR A 847 26.42 -23.48 -20.97
C THR A 847 25.12 -24.24 -20.67
N ALA A 848 23.98 -23.88 -21.28
CA ALA A 848 22.71 -24.55 -21.05
C ALA A 848 22.74 -26.09 -21.24
N PRO A 849 23.49 -26.66 -22.21
CA PRO A 849 23.60 -28.12 -22.36
C PRO A 849 24.28 -28.83 -21.18
N THR A 850 25.15 -28.14 -20.43
CA THR A 850 25.93 -28.73 -19.32
C THR A 850 25.43 -28.28 -17.95
N ASN A 851 24.94 -27.06 -17.81
CA ASN A 851 24.43 -26.49 -16.57
C ASN A 851 23.32 -25.46 -16.82
N TYR A 852 22.10 -25.95 -17.06
CA TYR A 852 20.94 -25.14 -17.37
C TYR A 852 20.58 -24.14 -16.27
N GLU A 853 20.65 -24.53 -14.99
CA GLU A 853 20.28 -23.64 -13.88
C GLU A 853 21.20 -22.42 -13.77
N LEU A 854 22.51 -22.63 -13.94
CA LEU A 854 23.48 -21.53 -13.98
C LEU A 854 23.22 -20.62 -15.18
N ALA A 855 23.02 -21.22 -16.37
CA ALA A 855 22.74 -20.49 -17.60
C ALA A 855 21.45 -19.65 -17.49
N LEU A 856 20.37 -20.22 -16.93
CA LEU A 856 19.10 -19.52 -16.73
C LEU A 856 19.23 -18.37 -15.72
N ARG A 857 19.96 -18.58 -14.62
CA ARG A 857 20.26 -17.51 -13.65
C ARG A 857 21.01 -16.36 -14.31
N ALA A 858 21.99 -16.68 -15.16
CA ALA A 858 22.75 -15.68 -15.92
C ALA A 858 21.84 -14.89 -16.87
N LEU A 859 20.95 -15.58 -17.58
CA LEU A 859 19.97 -14.96 -18.48
C LEU A 859 18.98 -14.04 -17.74
N ARG A 860 18.68 -14.33 -16.47
CA ARG A 860 17.81 -13.51 -15.62
C ARG A 860 18.51 -12.39 -14.86
N VAL A 861 19.82 -12.18 -15.06
CA VAL A 861 20.62 -11.22 -14.27
C VAL A 861 20.07 -9.79 -14.27
N ILE A 862 19.38 -9.38 -15.34
CA ILE A 862 18.81 -8.03 -15.43
C ILE A 862 17.38 -7.91 -14.90
N ASN A 863 16.67 -9.04 -14.76
CA ASN A 863 15.29 -9.12 -14.29
C ASN A 863 14.93 -10.58 -14.01
N ASP A 864 14.69 -10.89 -12.74
CA ASP A 864 14.26 -12.20 -12.27
C ASP A 864 12.88 -12.05 -11.60
N PRO A 865 11.81 -12.71 -12.11
CA PRO A 865 10.46 -12.57 -11.54
C PRO A 865 10.37 -13.06 -10.09
N TYR A 866 11.31 -13.88 -9.62
CA TYR A 866 11.34 -14.39 -8.25
C TYR A 866 12.08 -13.46 -7.28
N ARG A 867 12.60 -12.33 -7.76
CA ARG A 867 13.27 -11.33 -6.92
C ARG A 867 12.44 -10.06 -6.80
N PRO A 868 12.60 -9.30 -5.69
CA PRO A 868 12.03 -7.97 -5.60
C PRO A 868 12.52 -7.07 -6.73
N ASN A 869 11.66 -6.13 -7.13
CA ASN A 869 11.92 -5.22 -8.25
C ASN A 869 13.20 -4.38 -8.07
N GLU A 870 13.69 -4.17 -6.85
CA GLU A 870 14.94 -3.46 -6.61
C GLU A 870 16.18 -4.07 -7.31
N PHE A 871 16.14 -5.37 -7.64
CA PHE A 871 17.18 -6.07 -8.39
C PHE A 871 17.02 -5.94 -9.91
N ALA A 872 15.87 -5.47 -10.40
CA ALA A 872 15.63 -5.34 -11.82
C ALA A 872 16.33 -4.09 -12.39
N VAL A 873 17.00 -4.23 -13.54
CA VAL A 873 17.61 -3.13 -14.28
C VAL A 873 16.50 -2.31 -14.94
N THR A 874 15.98 -1.34 -14.21
CA THR A 874 14.82 -0.51 -14.57
C THR A 874 15.09 0.96 -14.28
N GLY A 875 14.53 1.83 -15.12
CA GLY A 875 14.57 3.28 -14.91
C GLY A 875 15.11 4.04 -16.10
N PHE A 876 15.42 5.30 -15.88
CA PHE A 876 15.90 6.22 -16.90
C PHE A 876 17.22 6.82 -16.44
N ARG A 877 18.18 6.94 -17.36
CA ARG A 877 19.42 7.70 -17.18
C ARG A 877 20.17 7.35 -15.87
N GLU A 878 20.42 8.33 -15.00
CA GLU A 878 21.11 8.18 -13.71
C GLU A 878 20.52 7.09 -12.80
N VAL A 879 19.24 6.76 -12.97
CA VAL A 879 18.59 5.69 -12.19
C VAL A 879 18.97 4.31 -12.71
N ILE A 880 19.11 4.14 -14.04
CA ILE A 880 19.36 2.82 -14.65
C ILE A 880 20.85 2.49 -14.74
N TYR A 881 21.73 3.49 -14.89
CA TYR A 881 23.17 3.23 -15.08
C TYR A 881 23.82 2.45 -13.93
N PRO A 882 23.62 2.80 -12.63
CA PRO A 882 24.19 2.00 -11.54
C PRO A 882 23.66 0.57 -11.51
N LYS A 883 22.40 0.36 -11.94
CA LYS A 883 21.79 -0.98 -12.02
C LYS A 883 22.36 -1.80 -13.19
N MET A 884 22.64 -1.17 -14.33
CA MET A 884 23.35 -1.80 -15.45
C MET A 884 24.75 -2.25 -15.03
N ASP A 885 25.50 -1.38 -14.34
CA ASP A 885 26.85 -1.71 -13.86
C ASP A 885 26.80 -2.83 -12.82
N LYS A 886 25.82 -2.81 -11.91
CA LYS A 886 25.59 -3.90 -10.95
C LYS A 886 25.27 -5.23 -11.66
N ALA A 887 24.37 -5.24 -12.64
CA ALA A 887 24.02 -6.45 -13.37
C ALA A 887 25.21 -7.06 -14.14
N ARG A 888 26.12 -6.23 -14.67
CA ARG A 888 27.38 -6.70 -15.26
C ARG A 888 28.27 -7.38 -14.23
N LYS A 889 28.46 -6.75 -13.06
CA LYS A 889 29.24 -7.33 -11.95
C LYS A 889 28.62 -8.62 -11.44
N ASP A 890 27.29 -8.65 -11.26
CA ASP A 890 26.57 -9.83 -10.80
C ASP A 890 26.72 -10.98 -11.81
N PHE A 891 26.70 -10.70 -13.11
CA PHE A 891 26.98 -11.68 -14.17
C PHE A 891 28.43 -12.16 -14.15
N GLU A 892 29.41 -11.26 -14.07
CA GLU A 892 30.85 -11.60 -13.98
C GLU A 892 31.14 -12.48 -12.75
N GLN A 893 30.53 -12.14 -11.61
CA GLN A 893 30.65 -12.93 -10.38
C GLN A 893 30.01 -14.30 -10.54
N LEU A 894 28.84 -14.38 -11.18
CA LEU A 894 28.12 -15.64 -11.42
C LEU A 894 28.93 -16.60 -12.31
N ILE A 895 29.62 -16.10 -13.34
CA ILE A 895 30.43 -16.93 -14.25
C ILE A 895 31.83 -17.23 -13.70
N GLY A 896 32.34 -16.43 -12.75
CA GLY A 896 33.69 -16.55 -12.19
C GLY A 896 33.79 -17.34 -10.87
N SER A 897 32.69 -17.65 -10.20
CA SER A 897 32.71 -18.28 -8.86
C SER A 897 32.70 -19.82 -8.89
N SER A 898 33.70 -20.41 -8.23
CA SER A 898 33.65 -21.75 -7.61
C SER A 898 33.98 -21.52 -6.13
N PRO A 899 33.06 -21.63 -5.15
CA PRO A 899 31.80 -22.39 -5.08
C PRO A 899 30.55 -21.43 -5.00
N PRO A 900 29.30 -21.90 -4.72
CA PRO A 900 28.10 -21.11 -5.01
C PRO A 900 28.00 -19.89 -4.09
N LEU A 901 27.54 -18.77 -4.67
CA LEU A 901 27.13 -17.60 -3.91
C LEU A 901 26.14 -18.01 -2.81
N PRO A 902 26.18 -17.38 -1.62
CA PRO A 902 25.13 -17.56 -0.63
C PRO A 902 23.78 -17.31 -1.29
N GLU A 903 22.78 -18.14 -0.96
CA GLU A 903 21.42 -17.99 -1.48
C GLU A 903 21.00 -16.53 -1.34
N ILE A 904 20.85 -15.88 -2.49
CA ILE A 904 20.32 -14.53 -2.57
C ILE A 904 18.91 -14.64 -2.00
N PRO A 905 18.56 -13.86 -0.96
CA PRO A 905 17.34 -14.10 -0.18
C PRO A 905 16.13 -14.04 -1.11
N VAL A 906 15.69 -15.23 -1.51
CA VAL A 906 14.30 -15.47 -1.84
C VAL A 906 13.64 -15.27 -0.48
N LEU A 907 12.76 -14.28 -0.38
CA LEU A 907 11.85 -14.23 0.76
C LEU A 907 11.17 -15.59 0.75
N VAL A 908 11.56 -16.43 1.70
CA VAL A 908 10.98 -17.76 1.90
C VAL A 908 9.48 -17.50 2.02
N SER A 909 8.75 -18.11 1.08
CA SER A 909 7.29 -18.13 0.99
C SER A 909 6.66 -18.35 2.35
#